data_AF-A0A1R4I2I4-F1
#
_entry.id   AF-A0A1R4I2I4-F1
#
_cell.length_a   1.000
_cell.length_b   1.000
_cell.length_c   1.000
_cell.angle_alpha   90.00
_cell.angle_beta   90.00
_cell.angle_gamma   90.00
#
_symmetry.space_group_name_H-M   'P 1'
#
loop_
_entity.id
_entity.type
_entity.pdbx_description
1 polymer ?
#
loop_
_entity_poly.entity_id
_entity_poly.type
_entity_poly.pdbx_seq_one_letter_code
_entity_poly.pdbx_strand_id
1 'polypeptide(L)'
;MSEPLTFIIAGALDQRTGGYIYDARIVEALRQEGRTVDVISLSGRFPNADQEAAEQLATALNNLPEATDVVIDGLAMGMLPDIIVQQAKRLMMTALVHHPLGDEQGLSESEQQQFHQSEMTALAAVSQIIVTSRFTERRLKVLANHYAMPMAATISVVEPGVDVVPMNAAPIPGEPLRFVCVATLVPRKGQDVLVQALAGLNQKNWQCDCYGGARDAAFAERVEQLIEAHGLASCVQLHGECDAVTLTQAYESAHALVLPSWYEGYGMVVTEALARGLPVITTTGGALDETLPEGAGLKVTPGDVKALTQALSRFCDDPELRASLKAGAEAVRETLSDWQHAGAAFAKALNPAPSFHNGSQFEADWLTLREEADVTFRSQQLPQKAAIWLNERTQTPRLVDLGAGRGSNMRFLVPFLPTPQHWTLIDHDAELLNDARDSIGKLENAQAGIRVETLCTSLDSLVHVPLQDADLITASALLDLVSQYWIETLVTHCQSRDQALLMALSVTGEWGFTDAENTPLSDDDDHWLLALFMAHQHRDKGLGDALGGQAHETLVNALEQANYHVEQVATPWLLSSANRLHQPLMTALINGWAEAATEQAPEAATRIGEWRERRTHSAASGEVGIWVGHCDLLATPEKRA
;
A
#
# COMPACT_ATOMS: atom_id res chain seq x y z
N MET A 1 5.79 23.76 16.60
CA MET A 1 5.05 24.32 15.46
C MET A 1 5.49 23.50 14.27
N SER A 2 4.55 22.87 13.56
CA SER A 2 4.85 22.10 12.35
C SER A 2 5.50 23.02 11.30
N GLU A 3 6.48 22.51 10.57
CA GLU A 3 7.09 23.27 9.47
C GLU A 3 6.04 23.54 8.38
N PRO A 4 6.01 24.77 7.81
CA PRO A 4 5.03 25.15 6.80
C PRO A 4 5.25 24.37 5.50
N LEU A 5 4.17 23.80 4.96
CA LEU A 5 4.13 23.11 3.67
C LEU A 5 3.70 24.09 2.58
N THR A 6 4.43 24.13 1.47
CA THR A 6 3.94 24.81 0.26
C THR A 6 3.31 23.79 -0.68
N PHE A 7 2.08 24.03 -1.13
CA PHE A 7 1.37 23.19 -2.09
C PHE A 7 1.17 23.96 -3.40
N ILE A 8 1.78 23.50 -4.49
CA ILE A 8 1.76 24.17 -5.79
C ILE A 8 0.85 23.41 -6.74
N ILE A 9 -0.13 24.11 -7.31
CA ILE A 9 -1.10 23.56 -8.27
C ILE A 9 -1.15 24.39 -9.55
N ALA A 10 -1.47 23.73 -10.67
CA ALA A 10 -1.78 24.42 -11.92
C ALA A 10 -3.20 25.01 -11.82
N GLY A 11 -3.38 26.33 -11.93
CA GLY A 11 -4.70 26.96 -11.85
C GLY A 11 -5.29 27.06 -10.44
N ALA A 12 -6.58 27.39 -10.36
CA ALA A 12 -7.28 27.62 -9.10
C ALA A 12 -7.68 26.31 -8.40
N LEU A 13 -7.53 26.25 -7.06
CA LEU A 13 -7.81 25.06 -6.25
C LEU A 13 -9.30 24.68 -6.23
N ASP A 14 -10.20 25.64 -6.45
CA ASP A 14 -11.65 25.46 -6.38
C ASP A 14 -12.27 24.89 -7.67
N GLN A 15 -11.44 24.45 -8.62
CA GLN A 15 -11.91 23.78 -9.83
C GLN A 15 -12.60 22.45 -9.50
N ARG A 16 -13.80 22.26 -10.07
CA ARG A 16 -14.65 21.08 -9.81
C ARG A 16 -14.27 19.88 -10.69
N THR A 17 -13.04 19.41 -10.57
CA THR A 17 -12.57 18.19 -11.23
C THR A 17 -11.86 17.29 -10.22
N GLY A 18 -11.80 15.98 -10.49
CA GLY A 18 -11.34 14.97 -9.51
C GLY A 18 -10.00 15.31 -8.85
N GLY A 19 -8.96 15.62 -9.64
CA GLY A 19 -7.63 15.93 -9.09
C GLY A 19 -7.63 17.16 -8.17
N TYR A 20 -8.28 18.24 -8.58
CA TYR A 20 -8.37 19.46 -7.77
C TYR A 20 -9.22 19.27 -6.51
N ILE A 21 -10.28 18.44 -6.59
CA ILE A 21 -11.08 18.08 -5.40
C ILE A 21 -10.22 17.28 -4.43
N TYR A 22 -9.40 16.33 -4.92
CA TYR A 22 -8.45 15.61 -4.08
C TYR A 22 -7.46 16.57 -3.40
N ASP A 23 -6.81 17.44 -4.17
CA ASP A 23 -5.85 18.41 -3.65
C ASP A 23 -6.49 19.30 -2.58
N ALA A 24 -7.70 19.80 -2.84
CA ALA A 24 -8.44 20.65 -1.90
C ALA A 24 -8.76 19.91 -0.59
N ARG A 25 -9.18 18.64 -0.68
CA ARG A 25 -9.50 17.81 0.49
C ARG A 25 -8.27 17.44 1.30
N ILE A 26 -7.16 17.13 0.64
CA ILE A 26 -5.88 16.88 1.33
C ILE A 26 -5.39 18.14 2.04
N VAL A 27 -5.39 19.30 1.36
CA VAL A 27 -5.03 20.58 1.97
C VAL A 27 -5.92 20.88 3.18
N GLU A 28 -7.21 20.63 3.08
CA GLU A 28 -8.15 20.80 4.19
C GLU A 28 -7.82 19.85 5.36
N ALA A 29 -7.62 18.56 5.10
CA ALA A 29 -7.32 17.56 6.13
C ALA A 29 -5.99 17.87 6.85
N LEU A 30 -4.93 18.22 6.11
CA LEU A 30 -3.64 18.61 6.70
C LEU A 30 -3.75 19.85 7.59
N ARG A 31 -4.59 20.82 7.20
CA ARG A 31 -4.86 22.01 8.03
C ARG A 31 -5.64 21.65 9.30
N GLN A 32 -6.60 20.72 9.21
CA GLN A 32 -7.36 20.24 10.38
C GLN A 32 -6.46 19.49 11.38
N GLU A 33 -5.40 18.82 10.91
CA GLU A 33 -4.36 18.20 11.74
C GLU A 33 -3.36 19.22 12.33
N GLY A 34 -3.53 20.51 12.06
CA GLY A 34 -2.71 21.58 12.60
C GLY A 34 -1.43 21.87 11.81
N ARG A 35 -1.33 21.41 10.55
CA ARG A 35 -0.25 21.80 9.64
C ARG A 35 -0.55 23.14 8.97
N THR A 36 0.45 24.01 8.89
CA THR A 36 0.35 25.23 8.08
C THR A 36 0.60 24.87 6.62
N VAL A 37 -0.41 25.08 5.76
CA VAL A 37 -0.32 24.77 4.31
C VAL A 37 -0.60 26.03 3.51
N ASP A 38 0.41 26.51 2.79
CA ASP A 38 0.32 27.63 1.87
C ASP A 38 0.11 27.10 0.44
N VAL A 39 -0.99 27.50 -0.20
CA VAL A 39 -1.31 27.04 -1.56
C VAL A 39 -0.92 28.12 -2.57
N ILE A 40 -0.12 27.75 -3.56
CA ILE A 40 0.25 28.60 -4.69
C ILE A 40 -0.44 28.08 -5.95
N SER A 41 -1.39 28.86 -6.46
CA SER A 41 -2.06 28.62 -7.74
C SER A 41 -1.31 29.27 -8.89
N LEU A 42 -0.86 28.47 -9.85
CA LEU A 42 -0.14 28.95 -11.03
C LEU A 42 -1.10 29.40 -12.13
N SER A 43 -0.79 30.53 -12.77
CA SER A 43 -1.46 30.97 -14.01
C SER A 43 -0.75 30.43 -15.24
N GLY A 44 -1.32 30.61 -16.42
CA GLY A 44 -0.84 30.04 -17.68
C GLY A 44 -1.56 28.74 -18.07
N ARG A 45 -1.09 28.11 -19.15
CA ARG A 45 -1.71 26.92 -19.72
C ARG A 45 -0.98 25.65 -19.28
N PHE A 46 -1.71 24.64 -18.84
CA PHE A 46 -1.21 23.30 -18.53
C PHE A 46 -2.10 22.22 -19.19
N PRO A 47 -1.62 20.99 -19.46
CA PRO A 47 -0.24 20.50 -19.26
C PRO A 47 0.76 20.98 -20.33
N ASN A 48 0.28 21.47 -21.47
CA ASN A 48 1.12 22.13 -22.49
C ASN A 48 1.53 23.53 -22.02
N ALA A 49 2.48 23.55 -21.07
CA ALA A 49 3.06 24.72 -20.43
C ALA A 49 3.42 25.79 -21.46
N ASP A 50 2.78 26.95 -21.36
CA ASP A 50 3.21 28.15 -22.06
C ASP A 50 4.28 28.92 -21.27
N GLN A 51 4.76 30.02 -21.85
CA GLN A 51 5.79 30.85 -21.22
C GLN A 51 5.32 31.42 -19.87
N GLU A 52 4.04 31.79 -19.75
CA GLU A 52 3.48 32.27 -18.50
C GLU A 52 3.52 31.18 -17.42
N ALA A 53 3.08 29.96 -17.73
CA ALA A 53 3.14 28.82 -16.81
C ALA A 53 4.58 28.56 -16.31
N ALA A 54 5.56 28.59 -17.21
CA ALA A 54 6.97 28.40 -16.88
C ALA A 54 7.51 29.52 -15.97
N GLU A 55 7.20 30.78 -16.28
CA GLU A 55 7.62 31.94 -15.49
C GLU A 55 6.97 31.97 -14.10
N GLN A 56 5.69 31.61 -14.00
CA GLN A 56 4.96 31.52 -12.73
C GLN A 56 5.55 30.41 -11.85
N LEU A 57 5.76 29.21 -12.39
CA LEU A 57 6.36 28.11 -11.64
C LEU A 57 7.77 28.46 -11.15
N ALA A 58 8.62 29.00 -12.03
CA ALA A 58 9.97 29.40 -11.68
C ALA A 58 9.97 30.48 -10.58
N THR A 59 9.10 31.49 -10.70
CA THR A 59 8.98 32.57 -9.70
C THR A 59 8.51 32.03 -8.35
N ALA A 60 7.48 31.17 -8.35
CA ALA A 60 6.97 30.54 -7.14
C ALA A 60 8.08 29.79 -6.39
N LEU A 61 8.80 28.90 -7.07
CA LEU A 61 9.86 28.09 -6.47
C LEU A 61 11.08 28.93 -6.04
N ASN A 62 11.50 29.91 -6.85
CA ASN A 62 12.66 30.77 -6.53
C ASN A 62 12.45 31.63 -5.28
N ASN A 63 11.20 31.99 -4.96
CA ASN A 63 10.88 32.80 -3.79
C ASN A 63 10.81 32.00 -2.48
N LEU A 64 10.81 30.67 -2.55
CA LEU A 64 10.80 29.81 -1.36
C LEU A 64 12.20 29.75 -0.73
N PRO A 65 12.32 29.73 0.61
CA PRO A 65 13.60 29.46 1.30
C PRO A 65 14.19 28.08 0.95
N GLU A 66 15.49 27.89 1.20
CA GLU A 66 16.12 26.56 1.07
C GLU A 66 15.50 25.55 2.05
N ALA A 67 15.50 24.28 1.65
CA ALA A 67 14.94 23.15 2.38
C ALA A 67 13.43 23.26 2.72
N THR A 68 12.69 24.15 2.07
CA THR A 68 11.21 24.20 2.21
C THR A 68 10.59 22.91 1.68
N ASP A 69 9.61 22.36 2.42
CA ASP A 69 8.75 21.27 1.96
C ASP A 69 7.77 21.77 0.89
N VAL A 70 7.84 21.17 -0.30
CA VAL A 70 7.00 21.52 -1.43
C VAL A 70 6.30 20.29 -1.97
N VAL A 71 4.97 20.29 -1.93
CA VAL A 71 4.15 19.38 -2.74
C VAL A 71 3.83 20.08 -4.05
N ILE A 72 4.09 19.44 -5.18
CA ILE A 72 3.78 19.96 -6.50
C ILE A 72 2.92 18.97 -7.27
N ASP A 73 1.79 19.45 -7.79
CA ASP A 73 0.90 18.65 -8.62
C ASP A 73 1.55 18.28 -9.96
N GLY A 74 1.37 17.05 -10.40
CA GLY A 74 1.94 16.47 -11.62
C GLY A 74 1.59 17.27 -12.87
N LEU A 75 0.40 17.87 -12.93
CA LEU A 75 -0.04 18.73 -14.04
C LEU A 75 0.81 20.00 -14.13
N ALA A 76 1.23 20.56 -12.99
CA ALA A 76 2.04 21.77 -12.92
C ALA A 76 3.51 21.52 -13.30
N MET A 77 4.02 20.33 -13.03
CA MET A 77 5.45 20.02 -13.23
C MET A 77 5.77 19.23 -14.50
N GLY A 78 4.83 18.43 -15.02
CA GLY A 78 5.14 17.35 -15.95
C GLY A 78 5.76 17.77 -17.29
N MET A 79 5.55 19.02 -17.73
CA MET A 79 6.16 19.59 -18.95
C MET A 79 7.25 20.64 -18.69
N LEU A 80 7.70 20.79 -17.44
CA LEU A 80 8.71 21.76 -17.03
C LEU A 80 9.88 21.12 -16.25
N PRO A 81 10.48 20.00 -16.73
CA PRO A 81 11.41 19.18 -15.95
C PRO A 81 12.68 19.93 -15.56
N ASP A 82 13.19 20.83 -16.41
CA ASP A 82 14.41 21.59 -16.12
C ASP A 82 14.27 22.48 -14.89
N ILE A 83 13.08 23.08 -14.69
CA ILE A 83 12.78 23.89 -13.51
C ILE A 83 12.79 22.99 -12.26
N ILE A 84 12.16 21.81 -12.34
CA ILE A 84 12.09 20.85 -11.23
C ILE A 84 13.47 20.32 -10.86
N VAL A 85 14.26 19.86 -11.84
CA VAL A 85 15.63 19.35 -11.65
C VAL A 85 16.53 20.40 -11.00
N GLN A 86 16.37 21.67 -11.36
CA GLN A 86 17.12 22.76 -10.75
C GLN A 86 16.70 23.00 -9.30
N GLN A 87 15.40 23.04 -9.01
CA GLN A 87 14.86 23.40 -7.70
C GLN A 87 14.94 22.26 -6.67
N ALA A 88 14.87 21.01 -7.12
CA ALA A 88 14.99 19.83 -6.26
C ALA A 88 16.36 19.71 -5.57
N LYS A 89 17.39 20.43 -6.05
CA LYS A 89 18.70 20.54 -5.37
C LYS A 89 18.67 21.39 -4.11
N ARG A 90 17.61 22.18 -3.93
CA ARG A 90 17.50 23.21 -2.89
C ARG A 90 16.24 23.05 -2.04
N LEU A 91 15.18 22.46 -2.58
CA LEU A 91 13.88 22.28 -1.94
C LEU A 91 13.61 20.79 -1.68
N MET A 92 12.84 20.49 -0.63
CA MET A 92 12.36 19.13 -0.36
C MET A 92 11.07 18.91 -1.17
N MET A 93 11.22 18.37 -2.38
CA MET A 93 10.11 18.28 -3.33
C MET A 93 9.43 16.91 -3.29
N THR A 94 8.10 16.94 -3.17
CA THR A 94 7.21 15.79 -3.30
C THR A 94 6.32 16.01 -4.51
N ALA A 95 6.38 15.10 -5.49
CA ALA A 95 5.46 15.12 -6.62
C ALA A 95 4.15 14.44 -6.25
N LEU A 96 3.00 15.07 -6.54
CA LEU A 96 1.68 14.45 -6.46
C LEU A 96 1.19 14.10 -7.86
N VAL A 97 1.12 12.80 -8.18
CA VAL A 97 0.72 12.33 -9.52
C VAL A 97 -0.62 11.59 -9.45
N HIS A 98 -1.65 12.20 -10.01
CA HIS A 98 -2.98 11.56 -10.17
C HIS A 98 -2.93 10.45 -11.23
N HIS A 99 -2.31 10.74 -12.37
CA HIS A 99 -1.93 9.79 -13.41
C HIS A 99 -0.91 10.42 -14.37
N PRO A 100 -0.16 9.62 -15.16
CA PRO A 100 0.83 10.15 -16.09
C PRO A 100 0.21 10.96 -17.22
N LEU A 101 0.77 12.13 -17.53
CA LEU A 101 0.21 13.04 -18.55
C LEU A 101 0.17 12.40 -19.95
N GLY A 102 1.13 11.54 -20.27
CA GLY A 102 1.18 10.84 -21.56
C GLY A 102 0.13 9.73 -21.72
N ASP A 103 -0.57 9.35 -20.64
CA ASP A 103 -1.67 8.38 -20.70
C ASP A 103 -3.03 9.05 -21.01
N GLU A 104 -3.07 10.37 -21.20
CA GLU A 104 -4.26 11.09 -21.66
C GLU A 104 -4.67 10.71 -23.09
N GLN A 105 -5.98 10.77 -23.35
CA GLN A 105 -6.53 10.42 -24.66
C GLN A 105 -6.37 11.57 -25.67
N GLY A 106 -6.19 11.21 -26.94
CA GLY A 106 -6.10 12.17 -28.05
C GLY A 106 -4.69 12.68 -28.34
N LEU A 107 -3.67 12.17 -27.65
CA LEU A 107 -2.27 12.44 -27.95
C LEU A 107 -1.78 11.60 -29.13
N SER A 108 -0.96 12.18 -30.00
CA SER A 108 -0.15 11.42 -30.96
C SER A 108 0.93 10.61 -30.22
N GLU A 109 1.46 9.56 -30.85
CA GLU A 109 2.57 8.78 -30.28
C GLU A 109 3.77 9.66 -29.89
N SER A 110 4.09 10.68 -30.70
CA SER A 110 5.17 11.62 -30.41
C SER A 110 4.87 12.50 -29.19
N GLU A 111 3.63 12.98 -29.05
CA GLU A 111 3.24 13.79 -27.89
C GLU A 111 3.26 12.94 -26.63
N GLN A 112 2.67 11.73 -26.67
CA GLN A 112 2.69 10.78 -25.57
C GLN A 112 4.13 10.50 -25.08
N GLN A 113 5.06 10.23 -26.00
CA GLN A 113 6.46 10.02 -25.65
C GLN A 113 7.09 11.26 -25.02
N GLN A 114 6.80 12.44 -25.56
CA GLN A 114 7.30 13.70 -25.02
C GLN A 114 6.80 13.95 -23.59
N PHE A 115 5.50 13.78 -23.34
CA PHE A 115 4.91 13.93 -22.01
C PHE A 115 5.54 12.95 -21.02
N HIS A 116 5.64 11.65 -21.36
CA HIS A 116 6.24 10.69 -20.45
C HIS A 116 7.71 10.99 -20.17
N GLN A 117 8.52 11.29 -21.18
CA GLN A 117 9.96 11.58 -20.97
C GLN A 117 10.14 12.80 -20.07
N SER A 118 9.37 13.85 -20.33
CA SER A 118 9.39 15.08 -19.55
C SER A 118 8.98 14.83 -18.10
N GLU A 119 7.87 14.13 -17.88
CA GLU A 119 7.37 13.82 -16.55
C GLU A 119 8.32 12.88 -15.78
N MET A 120 8.88 11.86 -16.44
CA MET A 120 9.84 10.95 -15.79
C MET A 120 11.14 11.67 -15.42
N THR A 121 11.56 12.65 -16.22
CA THR A 121 12.74 13.49 -15.89
C THR A 121 12.49 14.33 -14.65
N ALA A 122 11.29 14.91 -14.50
CA ALA A 122 10.90 15.64 -13.30
C ALA A 122 10.82 14.70 -12.08
N LEU A 123 10.17 13.55 -12.22
CA LEU A 123 9.99 12.57 -11.14
C LEU A 123 11.32 11.95 -10.67
N ALA A 124 12.29 11.77 -11.56
CA ALA A 124 13.61 11.28 -11.19
C ALA A 124 14.40 12.27 -10.31
N ALA A 125 14.00 13.55 -10.28
CA ALA A 125 14.69 14.60 -9.54
C ALA A 125 14.11 14.88 -8.16
N VAL A 126 12.84 14.57 -7.93
CA VAL A 126 12.18 14.84 -6.63
C VAL A 126 12.61 13.82 -5.57
N SER A 127 12.44 14.18 -4.29
CA SER A 127 12.79 13.29 -3.17
C SER A 127 11.69 12.28 -2.83
N GLN A 128 10.44 12.59 -3.17
CA GLN A 128 9.28 11.76 -2.86
C GLN A 128 8.23 11.85 -3.97
N ILE A 129 7.44 10.79 -4.11
CA ILE A 129 6.32 10.73 -5.04
C ILE A 129 5.10 10.20 -4.29
N ILE A 130 3.99 10.92 -4.35
CA ILE A 130 2.68 10.47 -3.89
C ILE A 130 1.82 10.23 -5.12
N VAL A 131 1.17 9.07 -5.19
CA VAL A 131 0.21 8.73 -6.24
C VAL A 131 -1.15 8.39 -5.64
N THR A 132 -2.21 8.59 -6.41
CA THR A 132 -3.59 8.37 -5.92
C THR A 132 -4.11 6.94 -6.08
N SER A 133 -3.33 6.03 -6.67
CA SER A 133 -3.73 4.62 -6.83
C SER A 133 -2.54 3.68 -6.96
N ARG A 134 -2.74 2.41 -6.58
CA ARG A 134 -1.76 1.33 -6.81
C ARG A 134 -1.51 1.10 -8.31
N PHE A 135 -2.51 1.34 -9.15
CA PHE A 135 -2.36 1.31 -10.60
C PHE A 135 -1.33 2.33 -11.08
N THR A 136 -1.47 3.60 -10.67
CA THR A 136 -0.54 4.68 -11.03
C THR A 136 0.87 4.38 -10.51
N GLU A 137 1.01 3.84 -9.30
CA GLU A 137 2.31 3.38 -8.76
C GLU A 137 3.00 2.39 -9.71
N ARG A 138 2.31 1.32 -10.12
CA ARG A 138 2.85 0.32 -11.05
C ARG A 138 3.13 0.93 -12.42
N ARG A 139 2.24 1.81 -12.90
CA ARG A 139 2.39 2.48 -14.19
C ARG A 139 3.66 3.34 -14.23
N LEU A 140 3.94 4.12 -13.19
CA LEU A 140 5.17 4.90 -13.08
C LEU A 140 6.43 4.01 -13.09
N LYS A 141 6.43 2.87 -12.40
CA LYS A 141 7.55 1.91 -12.44
C LYS A 141 7.80 1.37 -13.85
N VAL A 142 6.74 1.05 -14.59
CA VAL A 142 6.84 0.61 -15.99
C VAL A 142 7.40 1.72 -16.88
N LEU A 143 6.92 2.96 -16.71
CA LEU A 143 7.39 4.12 -17.49
C LEU A 143 8.86 4.44 -17.19
N ALA A 144 9.25 4.47 -15.91
CA ALA A 144 10.63 4.69 -15.49
C ALA A 144 11.60 3.66 -16.12
N ASN A 145 11.22 2.38 -16.15
CA ASN A 145 12.01 1.35 -16.83
C ASN A 145 12.04 1.57 -18.36
N HIS A 146 10.89 1.86 -18.97
CA HIS A 146 10.79 2.07 -20.42
C HIS A 146 11.67 3.24 -20.91
N TYR A 147 11.72 4.33 -20.15
CA TYR A 147 12.52 5.52 -20.47
C TYR A 147 13.92 5.52 -19.86
N ALA A 148 14.34 4.44 -19.19
CA ALA A 148 15.64 4.33 -18.50
C ALA A 148 15.91 5.47 -17.50
N MET A 149 14.87 5.87 -16.77
CA MET A 149 14.90 6.92 -15.75
C MET A 149 14.61 6.30 -14.37
N PRO A 150 15.59 5.65 -13.71
CA PRO A 150 15.37 5.07 -12.39
C PRO A 150 15.02 6.18 -11.39
N MET A 151 13.93 6.00 -10.66
CA MET A 151 13.50 6.93 -9.62
C MET A 151 14.14 6.51 -8.30
N ALA A 152 14.90 7.41 -7.67
CA ALA A 152 15.43 7.21 -6.31
C ALA A 152 14.39 7.53 -5.23
N ALA A 153 13.32 8.24 -5.59
CA ALA A 153 12.26 8.65 -4.70
C ALA A 153 11.40 7.46 -4.24
N THR A 154 11.01 7.47 -2.96
CA THR A 154 9.97 6.59 -2.46
C THR A 154 8.63 6.96 -3.08
N ILE A 155 7.89 5.96 -3.58
CA ILE A 155 6.52 6.14 -4.06
C ILE A 155 5.55 5.69 -2.98
N SER A 156 4.75 6.60 -2.46
CA SER A 156 3.64 6.31 -1.54
C SER A 156 2.31 6.38 -2.28
N VAL A 157 1.39 5.49 -1.93
CA VAL A 157 0.02 5.55 -2.45
C VAL A 157 -0.90 6.10 -1.38
N VAL A 158 -1.60 7.18 -1.72
CA VAL A 158 -2.61 7.81 -0.87
C VAL A 158 -3.90 7.92 -1.67
N GLU A 159 -4.76 6.92 -1.50
CA GLU A 159 -6.03 6.86 -2.21
C GLU A 159 -7.01 7.94 -1.73
N PRO A 160 -7.87 8.49 -2.60
CA PRO A 160 -8.92 9.43 -2.22
C PRO A 160 -9.86 8.86 -1.15
N GLY A 161 -10.22 9.69 -0.18
CA GLY A 161 -11.28 9.38 0.78
C GLY A 161 -12.68 9.60 0.20
N VAL A 162 -13.71 9.14 0.92
CA VAL A 162 -15.12 9.44 0.61
C VAL A 162 -15.81 10.20 1.75
N ASP A 163 -16.87 10.94 1.41
CA ASP A 163 -17.74 11.54 2.41
C ASP A 163 -18.68 10.48 3.03
N VAL A 164 -18.95 10.61 4.33
CA VAL A 164 -19.95 9.78 5.02
C VAL A 164 -21.34 10.26 4.64
N VAL A 165 -22.05 9.48 3.82
CA VAL A 165 -23.35 9.85 3.24
C VAL A 165 -24.43 8.78 3.48
N PRO A 166 -25.73 9.12 3.53
CA PRO A 166 -26.80 8.15 3.65
C PRO A 166 -26.81 7.14 2.49
N MET A 167 -27.38 5.96 2.75
CA MET A 167 -27.55 4.93 1.73
C MET A 167 -28.76 5.25 0.85
N ASN A 168 -28.63 5.02 -0.45
CA ASN A 168 -29.71 5.18 -1.39
C ASN A 168 -30.79 4.12 -1.21
N ALA A 169 -32.05 4.53 -1.37
CA ALA A 169 -33.18 3.60 -1.43
C ALA A 169 -33.07 2.64 -2.63
N ALA A 170 -33.76 1.50 -2.54
CA ALA A 170 -33.91 0.60 -3.67
C ALA A 170 -34.86 1.20 -4.72
N PRO A 171 -34.70 0.87 -6.02
CA PRO A 171 -35.63 1.29 -7.06
C PRO A 171 -37.06 0.86 -6.75
N ILE A 172 -38.03 1.75 -6.95
CA ILE A 172 -39.45 1.41 -6.83
C ILE A 172 -39.88 0.63 -8.08
N PRO A 173 -40.50 -0.57 -7.95
CA PRO A 173 -40.95 -1.35 -9.09
C PRO A 173 -41.90 -0.55 -10.01
N GLY A 174 -41.58 -0.51 -11.31
CA GLY A 174 -42.38 0.16 -12.33
C GLY A 174 -41.96 1.60 -12.65
N GLU A 175 -41.07 2.20 -11.85
CA GLU A 175 -40.45 3.50 -12.20
C GLU A 175 -39.32 3.31 -13.23
N PRO A 176 -39.03 4.34 -14.05
CA PRO A 176 -37.86 4.31 -14.93
C PRO A 176 -36.57 4.13 -14.14
N LEU A 177 -35.65 3.30 -14.65
CA LEU A 177 -34.33 3.17 -14.05
C LEU A 177 -33.50 4.43 -14.29
N ARG A 178 -32.84 4.96 -13.27
CA ARG A 178 -32.08 6.21 -13.35
C ARG A 178 -30.59 5.94 -13.31
N PHE A 179 -29.89 6.33 -14.35
CA PHE A 179 -28.44 6.30 -14.45
C PHE A 179 -27.90 7.71 -14.21
N VAL A 180 -26.81 7.81 -13.45
CA VAL A 180 -26.05 9.06 -13.34
C VAL A 180 -24.66 8.87 -13.93
N CYS A 181 -24.20 9.84 -14.71
CA CYS A 181 -22.84 9.91 -15.21
C CYS A 181 -22.21 11.22 -14.72
N VAL A 182 -21.15 11.15 -13.92
CA VAL A 182 -20.50 12.34 -13.35
C VAL A 182 -19.08 12.42 -13.89
N ALA A 183 -18.89 13.27 -14.90
CA ALA A 183 -17.61 13.47 -15.56
C ALA A 183 -17.63 14.72 -16.45
N THR A 184 -16.52 15.45 -16.52
CA THR A 184 -16.33 16.50 -17.53
C THR A 184 -16.48 15.93 -18.94
N LEU A 185 -17.04 16.72 -19.87
CA LEU A 185 -17.18 16.32 -21.26
C LEU A 185 -15.83 16.51 -21.97
N VAL A 186 -15.06 15.43 -22.01
CA VAL A 186 -13.77 15.29 -22.72
C VAL A 186 -13.65 13.87 -23.29
N PRO A 187 -12.91 13.65 -24.38
CA PRO A 187 -12.81 12.34 -25.04
C PRO A 187 -12.46 11.18 -24.10
N ARG A 188 -11.55 11.39 -23.14
CA ARG A 188 -11.15 10.39 -22.16
C ARG A 188 -12.32 9.83 -21.35
N LYS A 189 -13.36 10.62 -21.11
CA LYS A 189 -14.50 10.23 -20.25
C LYS A 189 -15.58 9.43 -20.98
N GLY A 190 -15.52 9.34 -22.32
CA GLY A 190 -16.28 8.35 -23.10
C GLY A 190 -17.81 8.54 -23.16
N GLN A 191 -18.34 9.74 -22.93
CA GLN A 191 -19.79 9.97 -22.98
C GLN A 191 -20.40 9.68 -24.36
N ASP A 192 -19.62 9.80 -25.43
CA ASP A 192 -20.01 9.39 -26.79
C ASP A 192 -20.27 7.87 -26.87
N VAL A 193 -19.42 7.06 -26.22
CA VAL A 193 -19.57 5.60 -26.11
C VAL A 193 -20.83 5.26 -25.29
N LEU A 194 -21.09 6.00 -24.21
CA LEU A 194 -22.31 5.82 -23.41
C LEU A 194 -23.57 6.12 -24.20
N VAL A 195 -23.61 7.23 -24.94
CA VAL A 195 -24.77 7.57 -25.78
C VAL A 195 -25.04 6.48 -26.82
N GLN A 196 -23.99 5.97 -27.47
CA GLN A 196 -24.09 4.87 -28.43
C GLN A 196 -24.58 3.57 -27.78
N ALA A 197 -24.11 3.26 -26.58
CA ALA A 197 -24.54 2.06 -25.85
C ALA A 197 -26.01 2.15 -25.40
N LEU A 198 -26.43 3.30 -24.90
CA LEU A 198 -27.82 3.57 -24.53
C LEU A 198 -28.76 3.52 -25.74
N ALA A 199 -28.29 3.95 -26.92
CA ALA A 199 -29.05 3.82 -28.17
C ALA A 199 -29.33 2.37 -28.56
N GLY A 200 -28.51 1.41 -28.08
CA GLY A 200 -28.65 -0.02 -28.32
C GLY A 200 -29.66 -0.73 -27.40
N LEU A 201 -30.26 -0.05 -26.41
CA LEU A 201 -31.20 -0.66 -25.48
C LEU A 201 -32.60 -0.82 -26.10
N ASN A 202 -33.18 -2.03 -25.96
CA ASN A 202 -34.49 -2.37 -26.56
C ASN A 202 -35.68 -1.67 -25.89
N GLN A 203 -35.57 -1.33 -24.61
CA GLN A 203 -36.62 -0.64 -23.84
C GLN A 203 -36.11 0.72 -23.37
N LYS A 204 -36.96 1.76 -23.42
CA LYS A 204 -36.64 3.12 -22.99
C LYS A 204 -37.20 3.47 -21.60
N ASN A 205 -37.44 2.46 -20.75
CA ASN A 205 -37.88 2.71 -19.36
C ASN A 205 -36.69 3.05 -18.44
N TRP A 206 -35.90 4.02 -18.86
CA TRP A 206 -34.73 4.53 -18.16
C TRP A 206 -34.47 6.01 -18.46
N GLN A 207 -33.74 6.68 -17.58
CA GLN A 207 -33.21 8.02 -17.75
C GLN A 207 -31.71 8.01 -17.44
N CYS A 208 -30.94 8.84 -18.13
CA CYS A 208 -29.51 9.03 -17.88
C CYS A 208 -29.20 10.52 -17.75
N ASP A 209 -28.82 10.92 -16.54
CA ASP A 209 -28.48 12.30 -16.20
C ASP A 209 -26.95 12.43 -16.15
N CYS A 210 -26.39 13.25 -17.05
CA CYS A 210 -24.94 13.48 -17.16
C CYS A 210 -24.57 14.85 -16.57
N TYR A 211 -23.68 14.86 -15.59
CA TYR A 211 -23.18 16.06 -14.91
C TYR A 211 -21.69 16.24 -15.15
N GLY A 212 -21.29 17.46 -15.49
CA GLY A 212 -19.90 17.86 -15.71
C GLY A 212 -19.74 18.95 -16.76
N GLY A 213 -18.74 19.81 -16.59
CA GLY A 213 -18.50 20.93 -17.50
C GLY A 213 -18.01 20.50 -18.89
N ALA A 214 -18.39 21.29 -19.91
CA ALA A 214 -17.87 21.18 -21.28
C ALA A 214 -16.45 21.76 -21.37
N ARG A 215 -15.45 20.95 -21.03
CA ARG A 215 -14.03 21.33 -21.06
C ARG A 215 -13.39 21.12 -22.44
N ASP A 216 -14.03 20.34 -23.30
CA ASP A 216 -13.75 20.25 -24.74
C ASP A 216 -15.04 20.54 -25.52
N ALA A 217 -15.09 21.69 -26.19
CA ALA A 217 -16.29 22.14 -26.89
C ALA A 217 -16.64 21.24 -28.10
N ALA A 218 -15.64 20.75 -28.83
CA ALA A 218 -15.86 19.89 -30.00
C ALA A 218 -16.38 18.52 -29.57
N PHE A 219 -15.86 17.97 -28.47
CA PHE A 219 -16.37 16.74 -27.90
C PHE A 219 -17.78 16.91 -27.34
N ALA A 220 -18.07 18.00 -26.63
CA ALA A 220 -19.41 18.28 -26.12
C ALA A 220 -20.45 18.35 -27.27
N GLU A 221 -20.14 19.09 -28.34
CA GLU A 221 -21.00 19.17 -29.53
C GLU A 221 -21.22 17.78 -30.16
N ARG A 222 -20.17 16.95 -30.23
CA ARG A 222 -20.28 15.58 -30.74
C ARG A 222 -21.21 14.71 -29.90
N VAL A 223 -21.17 14.83 -28.57
CA VAL A 223 -22.08 14.10 -27.67
C VAL A 223 -23.52 14.55 -27.88
N GLU A 224 -23.77 15.87 -27.98
CA GLU A 224 -25.11 16.42 -28.26
C GLU A 224 -25.66 15.92 -29.61
N GLN A 225 -24.84 15.94 -30.66
CA GLN A 225 -25.21 15.42 -31.99
C GLN A 225 -25.55 13.94 -31.95
N LEU A 226 -24.84 13.12 -31.17
CA LEU A 226 -25.15 11.70 -31.00
C LEU A 226 -26.49 11.49 -30.28
N ILE A 227 -26.78 12.29 -29.25
CA ILE A 227 -28.06 12.24 -28.52
C ILE A 227 -29.22 12.55 -29.48
N GLU A 228 -29.07 13.58 -30.32
CA GLU A 228 -30.07 13.95 -31.31
C GLU A 228 -30.23 12.88 -32.40
N ALA A 229 -29.11 12.43 -33.00
CA ALA A 229 -29.10 11.45 -34.08
C ALA A 229 -29.75 10.11 -33.68
N HIS A 230 -29.61 9.70 -32.40
CA HIS A 230 -30.24 8.49 -31.87
C HIS A 230 -31.64 8.72 -31.27
N GLY A 231 -32.16 9.95 -31.29
CA GLY A 231 -33.49 10.27 -30.74
C GLY A 231 -33.58 9.99 -29.24
N LEU A 232 -32.53 10.35 -28.49
CA LEU A 232 -32.39 10.10 -27.05
C LEU A 232 -32.61 11.34 -26.18
N ALA A 233 -32.94 12.50 -26.75
CA ALA A 233 -33.10 13.75 -26.02
C ALA A 233 -34.15 13.70 -24.88
N SER A 234 -35.11 12.78 -24.93
CA SER A 234 -36.08 12.55 -23.84
C SER A 234 -35.57 11.68 -22.70
N CYS A 235 -34.46 10.97 -22.90
CA CYS A 235 -33.93 9.95 -21.98
C CYS A 235 -32.51 10.27 -21.49
N VAL A 236 -31.72 11.03 -22.25
CA VAL A 236 -30.35 11.43 -21.90
C VAL A 236 -30.30 12.95 -21.79
N GLN A 237 -29.88 13.46 -20.64
CA GLN A 237 -29.77 14.90 -20.37
C GLN A 237 -28.34 15.26 -19.98
N LEU A 238 -27.80 16.32 -20.61
CA LEU A 238 -26.53 16.94 -20.23
C LEU A 238 -26.84 18.15 -19.35
N HIS A 239 -26.54 18.06 -18.05
CA HIS A 239 -26.85 19.11 -17.07
C HIS A 239 -25.73 20.13 -16.88
N GLY A 240 -24.54 19.86 -17.43
CA GLY A 240 -23.36 20.70 -17.23
C GLY A 240 -22.77 20.58 -15.82
N GLU A 241 -21.91 21.53 -15.44
CA GLU A 241 -21.35 21.62 -14.09
C GLU A 241 -22.44 22.09 -13.10
N CYS A 242 -22.57 21.43 -11.95
CA CYS A 242 -23.59 21.74 -10.93
C CYS A 242 -22.97 21.92 -9.54
N ASP A 243 -23.77 22.42 -8.59
CA ASP A 243 -23.37 22.54 -7.19
C ASP A 243 -23.48 21.22 -6.42
N ALA A 244 -22.90 21.17 -5.21
CA ALA A 244 -22.88 19.96 -4.40
C ALA A 244 -24.29 19.48 -4.00
N VAL A 245 -25.25 20.40 -3.83
CA VAL A 245 -26.64 20.05 -3.47
C VAL A 245 -27.32 19.33 -4.63
N THR A 246 -27.22 19.88 -5.84
CA THR A 246 -27.76 19.30 -7.06
C THR A 246 -27.11 17.94 -7.34
N LEU A 247 -25.78 17.84 -7.20
CA LEU A 247 -25.06 16.59 -7.39
C LEU A 247 -25.49 15.53 -6.37
N THR A 248 -25.70 15.92 -5.12
CA THR A 248 -26.20 15.03 -4.07
C THR A 248 -27.58 14.48 -4.42
N GLN A 249 -28.51 15.34 -4.85
CA GLN A 249 -29.84 14.93 -5.30
C GLN A 249 -29.77 14.00 -6.52
N ALA A 250 -28.87 14.28 -7.47
CA ALA A 250 -28.65 13.42 -8.62
C ALA A 250 -28.23 12.01 -8.20
N TYR A 251 -27.22 11.91 -7.32
CA TYR A 251 -26.81 10.63 -6.75
C TYR A 251 -27.93 9.95 -5.98
N GLU A 252 -28.65 10.64 -5.09
CA GLU A 252 -29.75 10.09 -4.28
C GLU A 252 -30.88 9.51 -5.14
N SER A 253 -31.15 10.11 -6.29
CA SER A 253 -32.17 9.64 -7.24
C SER A 253 -31.69 8.51 -8.16
N ALA A 254 -30.39 8.26 -8.23
CA ALA A 254 -29.83 7.28 -9.15
C ALA A 254 -30.04 5.83 -8.65
N HIS A 255 -30.05 4.90 -9.61
CA HIS A 255 -30.05 3.46 -9.36
C HIS A 255 -28.71 2.82 -9.74
N ALA A 256 -27.91 3.46 -10.60
CA ALA A 256 -26.53 3.10 -10.86
C ALA A 256 -25.73 4.31 -11.35
N LEU A 257 -24.44 4.33 -11.03
CA LEU A 257 -23.46 5.18 -11.71
C LEU A 257 -23.02 4.49 -13.01
N VAL A 258 -22.91 5.26 -14.09
CA VAL A 258 -22.29 4.80 -15.34
C VAL A 258 -21.08 5.68 -15.66
N LEU A 259 -19.90 5.06 -15.75
CA LEU A 259 -18.64 5.75 -16.05
C LEU A 259 -17.92 5.05 -17.22
N PRO A 260 -18.13 5.48 -18.47
CA PRO A 260 -17.61 4.81 -19.67
C PRO A 260 -16.17 5.25 -20.02
N SER A 261 -15.38 5.70 -19.04
CA SER A 261 -14.08 6.31 -19.26
C SER A 261 -13.12 5.36 -19.98
N TRP A 262 -12.31 5.91 -20.87
CA TRP A 262 -11.19 5.21 -21.49
C TRP A 262 -10.07 4.93 -20.49
N TYR A 263 -9.89 5.84 -19.54
CA TYR A 263 -8.82 5.79 -18.56
C TYR A 263 -9.14 6.69 -17.34
N GLU A 264 -8.82 6.23 -16.13
CA GLU A 264 -8.82 7.04 -14.91
C GLU A 264 -7.58 6.74 -14.05
N GLY A 265 -7.05 7.77 -13.37
CA GLY A 265 -6.00 7.60 -12.36
C GLY A 265 -6.49 6.98 -11.05
N TYR A 266 -7.77 7.17 -10.72
CA TYR A 266 -8.46 6.49 -9.60
C TYR A 266 -9.94 6.31 -9.95
N GLY A 267 -10.62 7.41 -10.27
CA GLY A 267 -12.05 7.38 -10.59
C GLY A 267 -12.92 7.58 -9.34
N MET A 268 -12.69 8.67 -8.60
CA MET A 268 -13.37 8.99 -7.32
C MET A 268 -14.89 8.85 -7.37
N VAL A 269 -15.52 9.17 -8.51
CA VAL A 269 -16.98 9.04 -8.68
C VAL A 269 -17.48 7.60 -8.46
N VAL A 270 -16.63 6.60 -8.71
CA VAL A 270 -16.90 5.18 -8.42
C VAL A 270 -17.04 4.98 -6.91
N THR A 271 -16.05 5.38 -6.11
CA THR A 271 -16.12 5.23 -4.65
C THR A 271 -17.17 6.14 -4.03
N GLU A 272 -17.43 7.33 -4.59
CA GLU A 272 -18.55 8.18 -4.21
C GLU A 272 -19.91 7.48 -4.42
N ALA A 273 -20.09 6.74 -5.51
CA ALA A 273 -21.30 5.95 -5.75
C ALA A 273 -21.39 4.76 -4.78
N LEU A 274 -20.30 4.02 -4.59
CA LEU A 274 -20.25 2.89 -3.67
C LEU A 274 -20.52 3.32 -2.22
N ALA A 275 -20.03 4.48 -1.80
CA ALA A 275 -20.33 5.08 -0.50
C ALA A 275 -21.84 5.28 -0.28
N ARG A 276 -22.65 5.36 -1.34
CA ARG A 276 -24.12 5.49 -1.29
C ARG A 276 -24.85 4.16 -1.50
N GLY A 277 -24.13 3.05 -1.64
CA GLY A 277 -24.69 1.75 -2.01
C GLY A 277 -25.27 1.72 -3.43
N LEU A 278 -24.70 2.52 -4.34
CA LEU A 278 -25.06 2.53 -5.76
C LEU A 278 -24.17 1.54 -6.52
N PRO A 279 -24.74 0.56 -7.23
CA PRO A 279 -24.02 -0.22 -8.22
C PRO A 279 -23.34 0.66 -9.27
N VAL A 280 -22.19 0.21 -9.76
CA VAL A 280 -21.42 0.93 -10.79
C VAL A 280 -21.33 0.11 -12.07
N ILE A 281 -21.53 0.75 -13.22
CA ILE A 281 -21.26 0.18 -14.55
C ILE A 281 -20.14 1.00 -15.16
N THR A 282 -18.95 0.41 -15.28
CA THR A 282 -17.73 1.13 -15.67
C THR A 282 -16.84 0.29 -16.58
N THR A 283 -15.70 0.83 -16.97
CA THR A 283 -14.70 0.12 -17.78
C THR A 283 -13.55 -0.41 -16.92
N THR A 284 -12.63 -1.18 -17.52
CA THR A 284 -11.34 -1.57 -16.91
C THR A 284 -10.21 -0.59 -17.26
N GLY A 285 -10.54 0.65 -17.63
CA GLY A 285 -9.57 1.64 -18.10
C GLY A 285 -8.80 2.31 -16.96
N GLY A 286 -7.47 2.17 -16.96
CA GLY A 286 -6.64 2.70 -15.88
C GLY A 286 -6.92 2.00 -14.55
N ALA A 287 -7.06 2.76 -13.47
CA ALA A 287 -7.31 2.25 -12.13
C ALA A 287 -8.72 1.64 -11.93
N LEU A 288 -9.65 1.83 -12.86
CA LEU A 288 -11.07 1.46 -12.67
C LEU A 288 -11.31 -0.04 -12.42
N ASP A 289 -10.41 -0.91 -12.90
CA ASP A 289 -10.51 -2.34 -12.59
C ASP A 289 -10.23 -2.63 -11.11
N GLU A 290 -9.39 -1.83 -10.46
CA GLU A 290 -9.08 -1.98 -9.03
C GLU A 290 -10.05 -1.17 -8.16
N THR A 291 -10.44 0.02 -8.63
CA THR A 291 -11.33 0.93 -7.88
C THR A 291 -12.78 0.41 -7.78
N LEU A 292 -13.21 -0.46 -8.70
CA LEU A 292 -14.49 -1.17 -8.58
C LEU A 292 -14.25 -2.61 -8.13
N PRO A 293 -14.51 -2.98 -6.87
CA PRO A 293 -14.40 -4.37 -6.43
C PRO A 293 -15.40 -5.30 -7.11
N GLU A 294 -15.09 -6.59 -7.14
CA GLU A 294 -16.00 -7.61 -7.66
C GLU A 294 -17.35 -7.60 -6.91
N GLY A 295 -18.43 -7.85 -7.64
CA GLY A 295 -19.78 -7.93 -7.07
C GLY A 295 -20.46 -6.58 -6.80
N ALA A 296 -19.75 -5.46 -6.80
CA ALA A 296 -20.32 -4.11 -6.61
C ALA A 296 -20.74 -3.42 -7.91
N GLY A 297 -20.49 -4.05 -9.05
CA GLY A 297 -20.80 -3.48 -10.35
C GLY A 297 -20.50 -4.39 -11.54
N LEU A 298 -20.59 -3.81 -12.74
CA LEU A 298 -20.25 -4.47 -14.00
C LEU A 298 -19.10 -3.71 -14.67
N LYS A 299 -18.11 -4.46 -15.15
CA LYS A 299 -16.94 -3.94 -15.86
C LYS A 299 -16.94 -4.37 -17.31
N VAL A 300 -16.52 -3.49 -18.21
CA VAL A 300 -16.35 -3.78 -19.64
C VAL A 300 -15.02 -3.24 -20.15
N THR A 301 -14.58 -3.70 -21.32
CA THR A 301 -13.40 -3.13 -21.97
C THR A 301 -13.69 -1.68 -22.40
N PRO A 302 -12.76 -0.73 -22.16
CA PRO A 302 -12.86 0.64 -22.67
C PRO A 302 -13.22 0.73 -24.16
N GLY A 303 -14.15 1.61 -24.51
CA GLY A 303 -14.56 1.82 -25.89
C GLY A 303 -15.46 0.73 -26.52
N ASP A 304 -15.68 -0.40 -25.83
CA ASP A 304 -16.55 -1.46 -26.34
C ASP A 304 -18.03 -1.10 -26.12
N VAL A 305 -18.60 -0.39 -27.09
CA VAL A 305 -20.02 -0.01 -27.14
C VAL A 305 -20.93 -1.23 -26.97
N LYS A 306 -20.58 -2.38 -27.57
CA LYS A 306 -21.43 -3.57 -27.54
C LYS A 306 -21.43 -4.21 -26.16
N ALA A 307 -20.27 -4.35 -25.53
CA ALA A 307 -20.16 -4.85 -24.16
C ALA A 307 -20.86 -3.91 -23.17
N LEU A 308 -20.70 -2.59 -23.32
CA LEU A 308 -21.39 -1.60 -22.48
C LEU A 308 -22.91 -1.69 -22.65
N THR A 309 -23.39 -1.84 -23.89
CA THR A 309 -24.83 -2.07 -24.19
C THR A 309 -25.34 -3.32 -23.47
N GLN A 310 -24.57 -4.42 -23.52
CA GLN A 310 -24.96 -5.68 -22.86
C GLN A 310 -24.99 -5.54 -21.33
N ALA A 311 -24.01 -4.85 -20.74
CA ALA A 311 -23.98 -4.58 -19.29
C ALA A 311 -25.20 -3.74 -18.86
N LEU A 312 -25.49 -2.66 -19.59
CA LEU A 312 -26.66 -1.81 -19.37
C LEU A 312 -27.99 -2.58 -19.55
N SER A 313 -28.10 -3.41 -20.60
CA SER A 313 -29.29 -4.23 -20.83
C SER A 313 -29.50 -5.23 -19.70
N ARG A 314 -28.45 -5.95 -19.28
CA ARG A 314 -28.52 -6.86 -18.13
C ARG A 314 -28.97 -6.13 -16.87
N PHE A 315 -28.39 -4.96 -16.59
CA PHE A 315 -28.81 -4.15 -15.46
C PHE A 315 -30.28 -3.73 -15.57
N CYS A 316 -30.77 -3.39 -16.77
CA CYS A 316 -32.19 -3.03 -16.97
C CYS A 316 -33.14 -4.22 -16.81
N ASP A 317 -32.77 -5.37 -17.35
CA ASP A 317 -33.67 -6.51 -17.56
C ASP A 317 -33.69 -7.50 -16.38
N ASP A 318 -32.65 -7.51 -15.54
CA ASP A 318 -32.47 -8.49 -14.46
C ASP A 318 -32.54 -7.83 -13.05
N PRO A 319 -33.70 -7.90 -12.37
CA PRO A 319 -33.86 -7.40 -11.02
C PRO A 319 -33.01 -8.11 -9.97
N GLU A 320 -32.73 -9.40 -10.15
CA GLU A 320 -31.93 -10.20 -9.20
C GLU A 320 -30.46 -9.78 -9.28
N LEU A 321 -29.94 -9.59 -10.50
CA LEU A 321 -28.62 -9.01 -10.71
C LEU A 321 -28.50 -7.63 -10.06
N ARG A 322 -29.47 -6.72 -10.28
CA ARG A 322 -29.45 -5.39 -9.65
C ARG A 322 -29.40 -5.47 -8.14
N ALA A 323 -30.23 -6.33 -7.53
CA ALA A 323 -30.24 -6.51 -6.08
C ALA A 323 -28.91 -7.05 -5.57
N SER A 324 -28.32 -8.03 -6.27
CA SER A 324 -26.99 -8.57 -5.94
C SER A 324 -25.89 -7.51 -6.04
N LEU A 325 -25.89 -6.69 -7.10
CA LEU A 325 -24.90 -5.64 -7.26
C LEU A 325 -25.03 -4.55 -6.20
N LYS A 326 -26.27 -4.23 -5.80
CA LYS A 326 -26.55 -3.28 -4.71
C LYS A 326 -26.00 -3.81 -3.39
N ALA A 327 -26.27 -5.07 -3.06
CA ALA A 327 -25.71 -5.70 -1.86
C ALA A 327 -24.17 -5.72 -1.89
N GLY A 328 -23.55 -5.93 -3.06
CA GLY A 328 -22.10 -5.81 -3.21
C GLY A 328 -21.59 -4.39 -2.96
N ALA A 329 -22.26 -3.37 -3.51
CA ALA A 329 -21.91 -1.96 -3.25
C ALA A 329 -22.07 -1.59 -1.77
N GLU A 330 -23.10 -2.11 -1.10
CA GLU A 330 -23.33 -1.95 0.34
C GLU A 330 -22.22 -2.62 1.18
N ALA A 331 -21.73 -3.79 0.76
CA ALA A 331 -20.62 -4.45 1.45
C ALA A 331 -19.29 -3.68 1.27
N VAL A 332 -19.02 -3.15 0.07
CA VAL A 332 -17.81 -2.37 -0.21
C VAL A 332 -17.82 -1.02 0.52
N ARG A 333 -18.99 -0.40 0.69
CA ARG A 333 -19.14 0.86 1.44
C ARG A 333 -18.45 0.80 2.81
N GLU A 334 -18.56 -0.32 3.51
CA GLU A 334 -17.99 -0.52 4.86
C GLU A 334 -16.46 -0.62 4.86
N THR A 335 -15.82 -0.74 3.69
CA THR A 335 -14.36 -0.81 3.54
C THR A 335 -13.75 0.48 2.99
N LEU A 336 -14.56 1.50 2.67
CA LEU A 336 -14.06 2.75 2.11
C LEU A 336 -13.49 3.67 3.20
N SER A 337 -12.30 4.20 2.95
CA SER A 337 -11.66 5.20 3.82
C SER A 337 -12.29 6.58 3.65
N ASP A 338 -12.32 7.36 4.73
CA ASP A 338 -12.75 8.76 4.69
C ASP A 338 -11.59 9.73 4.38
N TRP A 339 -11.91 11.00 4.19
CA TRP A 339 -10.91 12.04 3.91
C TRP A 339 -9.96 12.33 5.07
N GLN A 340 -10.36 12.03 6.32
CA GLN A 340 -9.48 12.22 7.47
C GLN A 340 -8.36 11.17 7.46
N HIS A 341 -8.69 9.91 7.20
CA HIS A 341 -7.71 8.84 7.02
C HIS A 341 -6.79 9.12 5.81
N ALA A 342 -7.34 9.59 4.69
CA ALA A 342 -6.54 9.98 3.53
C ALA A 342 -5.56 11.12 3.86
N GLY A 343 -6.00 12.12 4.64
CA GLY A 343 -5.14 13.21 5.12
C GLY A 343 -4.00 12.74 6.01
N ALA A 344 -4.29 11.86 6.98
CA ALA A 344 -3.28 11.27 7.86
C ALA A 344 -2.26 10.42 7.09
N ALA A 345 -2.72 9.64 6.11
CA ALA A 345 -1.86 8.88 5.21
C ALA A 345 -0.98 9.79 4.35
N PHE A 346 -1.52 10.91 3.87
CA PHE A 346 -0.76 11.93 3.14
C PHE A 346 0.31 12.57 4.03
N ALA A 347 -0.02 12.94 5.27
CA ALA A 347 0.92 13.49 6.24
C ALA A 347 2.08 12.52 6.53
N LYS A 348 1.77 11.22 6.69
CA LYS A 348 2.76 10.14 6.85
C LYS A 348 3.64 10.01 5.60
N ALA A 349 3.06 10.10 4.41
CA ALA A 349 3.80 10.00 3.14
C ALA A 349 4.78 11.17 2.89
N LEU A 350 4.52 12.36 3.46
CA LEU A 350 5.43 13.50 3.37
C LEU A 350 6.65 13.38 4.28
N ASN A 351 6.51 12.65 5.39
CA ASN A 351 7.60 12.34 6.31
C ASN A 351 7.68 10.83 6.49
N PRO A 352 8.03 10.07 5.42
CA PRO A 352 8.26 8.66 5.59
C PRO A 352 9.38 8.54 6.61
N ALA A 353 9.11 7.90 7.75
CA ALA A 353 10.19 7.32 8.53
C ALA A 353 11.10 6.57 7.54
N PRO A 354 12.43 6.63 7.67
CA PRO A 354 13.34 5.94 6.74
C PRO A 354 12.81 4.54 6.50
N SER A 355 12.21 4.36 5.32
CA SER A 355 11.50 3.14 4.99
C SER A 355 12.56 2.19 4.53
N PHE A 356 12.66 1.05 5.22
CA PHE A 356 13.29 -0.15 4.69
C PHE A 356 12.92 -0.25 3.20
N HIS A 357 13.90 -0.17 2.30
CA HIS A 357 13.70 -0.70 0.96
C HIS A 357 13.59 -2.21 1.13
N ASN A 358 12.37 -2.71 1.20
CA ASN A 358 12.07 -4.10 0.92
C ASN A 358 10.73 -4.17 0.20
N GLY A 359 10.69 -5.02 -0.82
CA GLY A 359 9.55 -5.20 -1.68
C GLY A 359 8.26 -5.46 -0.90
N SER A 360 7.23 -4.74 -1.36
CA SER A 360 5.89 -5.26 -1.60
C SER A 360 4.76 -4.86 -0.65
N GLN A 361 3.61 -4.63 -1.28
CA GLN A 361 2.25 -4.54 -0.72
C GLN A 361 1.78 -5.84 -0.01
N PHE A 362 2.67 -6.78 0.33
CA PHE A 362 2.30 -8.07 0.95
C PHE A 362 2.51 -8.12 2.48
N GLU A 363 3.07 -7.09 3.14
CA GLU A 363 3.47 -7.21 4.56
C GLU A 363 2.31 -7.47 5.54
N ALA A 364 1.10 -6.98 5.26
CA ALA A 364 -0.08 -7.27 6.08
C ALA A 364 -0.53 -8.75 5.99
N ASP A 365 -0.30 -9.42 4.86
CA ASP A 365 -0.58 -10.85 4.69
C ASP A 365 0.59 -11.73 5.16
N TRP A 366 1.84 -11.28 4.99
CA TRP A 366 3.03 -12.06 5.36
C TRP A 366 3.04 -12.50 6.83
N LEU A 367 2.79 -11.57 7.76
CA LEU A 367 2.74 -11.89 9.19
C LEU A 367 1.63 -12.90 9.53
N THR A 368 0.52 -12.87 8.78
CA THR A 368 -0.58 -13.82 8.93
C THR A 368 -0.21 -15.19 8.37
N LEU A 369 0.39 -15.23 7.19
CA LEU A 369 0.78 -16.46 6.50
C LEU A 369 1.80 -17.28 7.30
N ARG A 370 2.70 -16.62 8.03
CA ARG A 370 3.77 -17.29 8.79
C ARG A 370 3.39 -17.71 10.21
N GLU A 371 2.33 -17.15 10.80
CA GLU A 371 2.02 -17.35 12.23
C GLU A 371 1.86 -18.84 12.62
N GLU A 372 1.21 -19.65 11.78
CA GLU A 372 1.09 -21.09 12.03
C GLU A 372 2.48 -21.77 12.02
N ALA A 373 3.33 -21.46 11.04
CA ALA A 373 4.67 -22.04 10.91
C ALA A 373 5.55 -21.63 12.10
N ASP A 374 5.50 -20.36 12.47
CA ASP A 374 6.19 -19.81 13.64
C ASP A 374 5.85 -20.59 14.91
N VAL A 375 4.56 -20.73 15.23
CA VAL A 375 4.10 -21.48 16.42
C VAL A 375 4.50 -22.96 16.36
N THR A 376 4.48 -23.55 15.16
CA THR A 376 4.78 -24.97 14.97
C THR A 376 6.24 -25.31 15.22
N PHE A 377 7.17 -24.50 14.71
CA PHE A 377 8.59 -24.87 14.66
C PHE A 377 9.47 -24.25 15.74
N ARG A 378 8.98 -23.21 16.45
CA ARG A 378 9.70 -22.61 17.59
C ARG A 378 9.93 -23.59 18.73
N SER A 379 10.98 -23.35 19.49
CA SER A 379 11.29 -24.10 20.70
C SER A 379 10.25 -23.87 21.78
N GLN A 380 9.67 -24.96 22.28
CA GLN A 380 8.84 -24.92 23.50
C GLN A 380 9.67 -25.03 24.78
N GLN A 381 10.91 -25.51 24.67
CA GLN A 381 11.79 -25.74 25.83
C GLN A 381 12.41 -24.43 26.35
N LEU A 382 12.82 -23.54 25.45
CA LEU A 382 13.48 -22.28 25.84
C LEU A 382 12.54 -21.34 26.62
N PRO A 383 11.26 -21.14 26.22
CA PRO A 383 10.29 -20.38 27.03
C PRO A 383 10.07 -20.98 28.44
N GLN A 384 10.04 -22.31 28.56
CA GLN A 384 9.92 -22.98 29.87
C GLN A 384 11.11 -22.70 30.78
N LYS A 385 12.33 -22.69 30.22
CA LYS A 385 13.54 -22.35 30.96
C LYS A 385 13.58 -20.87 31.35
N ALA A 386 13.15 -19.98 30.45
CA ALA A 386 12.97 -18.57 30.75
C ALA A 386 11.99 -18.37 31.91
N ALA A 387 10.88 -19.11 31.94
CA ALA A 387 9.91 -19.07 33.02
C ALA A 387 10.49 -19.52 34.37
N ILE A 388 11.31 -20.58 34.39
CA ILE A 388 12.01 -21.02 35.61
C ILE A 388 12.94 -19.91 36.11
N TRP A 389 13.73 -19.32 35.21
CA TRP A 389 14.64 -18.24 35.55
C TRP A 389 13.92 -16.99 36.08
N LEU A 390 12.79 -16.61 35.48
CA LEU A 390 11.97 -15.47 35.92
C LEU A 390 11.36 -15.72 37.31
N ASN A 391 10.83 -16.92 37.57
CA ASN A 391 10.24 -17.28 38.85
C ASN A 391 11.22 -17.22 40.03
N GLU A 392 12.52 -17.41 39.78
CA GLU A 392 13.55 -17.26 40.81
C GLU A 392 13.82 -15.79 41.19
N ARG A 393 13.39 -14.83 40.36
CA ARG A 393 13.80 -13.42 40.44
C ARG A 393 12.66 -12.45 40.70
N THR A 394 11.50 -12.69 40.11
CA THR A 394 10.37 -11.76 40.17
C THR A 394 9.04 -12.50 40.24
N GLN A 395 8.08 -11.91 40.96
CA GLN A 395 6.69 -12.39 41.00
C GLN A 395 5.83 -11.76 39.88
N THR A 396 6.33 -10.74 39.20
CA THR A 396 5.62 -10.03 38.14
C THR A 396 6.60 -9.60 37.07
N PRO A 397 7.00 -10.52 36.16
CA PRO A 397 7.98 -10.21 35.14
C PRO A 397 7.52 -9.09 34.21
N ARG A 398 8.49 -8.25 33.83
CA ARG A 398 8.36 -7.21 32.81
C ARG A 398 9.06 -7.66 31.55
N LEU A 399 8.34 -7.68 30.44
CA LEU A 399 8.81 -8.22 29.17
C LEU A 399 8.78 -7.14 28.10
N VAL A 400 9.81 -7.09 27.27
CA VAL A 400 9.84 -6.21 26.09
C VAL A 400 9.93 -7.09 24.85
N ASP A 401 8.99 -6.92 23.92
CA ASP A 401 8.98 -7.60 22.62
C ASP A 401 9.39 -6.59 21.54
N LEU A 402 10.55 -6.79 20.91
CA LEU A 402 11.11 -5.93 19.88
C LEU A 402 10.68 -6.43 18.49
N GLY A 403 10.14 -5.53 17.67
CA GLY A 403 9.58 -5.90 16.37
C GLY A 403 8.33 -6.76 16.55
N ALA A 404 7.45 -6.33 17.46
CA ALA A 404 6.34 -7.14 17.93
C ALA A 404 5.33 -7.49 16.84
N GLY A 405 5.27 -6.71 15.75
CA GLY A 405 4.29 -6.83 14.68
C GLY A 405 2.88 -6.89 15.25
N ARG A 406 2.10 -7.88 14.80
CA ARG A 406 0.73 -8.15 15.31
C ARG A 406 0.68 -8.81 16.68
N GLY A 407 1.80 -8.92 17.40
CA GLY A 407 1.88 -9.50 18.75
C GLY A 407 1.87 -11.03 18.80
N SER A 408 2.20 -11.72 17.70
CA SER A 408 2.19 -13.20 17.65
C SER A 408 3.23 -13.81 18.60
N ASN A 409 4.43 -13.21 18.70
CA ASN A 409 5.49 -13.68 19.60
C ASN A 409 5.04 -13.64 21.07
N MET A 410 4.48 -12.52 21.50
CA MET A 410 3.84 -12.40 22.82
C MET A 410 2.79 -13.50 23.03
N ARG A 411 1.83 -13.67 22.11
CA ARG A 411 0.77 -14.69 22.25
C ARG A 411 1.30 -16.11 22.41
N PHE A 412 2.39 -16.43 21.70
CA PHE A 412 3.06 -17.72 21.82
C PHE A 412 3.72 -17.89 23.21
N LEU A 413 4.33 -16.84 23.76
CA LEU A 413 5.09 -16.91 25.01
C LEU A 413 4.22 -16.85 26.27
N VAL A 414 3.11 -16.10 26.24
CA VAL A 414 2.20 -15.89 27.38
C VAL A 414 1.88 -17.19 28.16
N PRO A 415 1.55 -18.33 27.54
CA PRO A 415 1.21 -19.56 28.25
C PRO A 415 2.37 -20.22 29.03
N PHE A 416 3.61 -19.89 28.69
CA PHE A 416 4.80 -20.49 29.31
C PHE A 416 5.27 -19.72 30.54
N LEU A 417 4.98 -18.42 30.61
CA LEU A 417 5.58 -17.48 31.55
C LEU A 417 4.73 -17.29 32.81
N PRO A 418 5.33 -16.86 33.94
CA PRO A 418 4.58 -16.72 35.19
C PRO A 418 3.60 -15.55 35.14
N THR A 419 2.50 -15.69 35.88
CA THR A 419 1.45 -14.67 36.02
C THR A 419 1.42 -14.12 37.46
N PRO A 420 1.15 -12.82 37.67
CA PRO A 420 0.87 -11.79 36.65
C PRO A 420 2.12 -11.36 35.86
N GLN A 421 1.95 -10.77 34.67
CA GLN A 421 3.04 -10.33 33.78
C GLN A 421 2.72 -8.98 33.10
N HIS A 422 3.75 -8.22 32.77
CA HIS A 422 3.63 -6.93 32.07
C HIS A 422 4.47 -6.94 30.78
N TRP A 423 3.84 -6.66 29.65
CA TRP A 423 4.46 -6.59 28.33
C TRP A 423 4.53 -5.16 27.81
N THR A 424 5.65 -4.82 27.18
CA THR A 424 5.79 -3.65 26.31
C THR A 424 6.09 -4.15 24.91
N LEU A 425 5.13 -4.01 24.00
CA LEU A 425 5.28 -4.36 22.59
C LEU A 425 5.81 -3.15 21.82
N ILE A 426 6.92 -3.32 21.12
CA ILE A 426 7.60 -2.23 20.42
C ILE A 426 7.65 -2.56 18.94
N ASP A 427 7.11 -1.66 18.13
CA ASP A 427 7.18 -1.72 16.67
C ASP A 427 7.18 -0.31 16.09
N HIS A 428 7.69 -0.16 14.87
CA HIS A 428 7.64 1.09 14.14
C HIS A 428 6.29 1.33 13.47
N ASP A 429 5.47 0.29 13.29
CA ASP A 429 4.15 0.37 12.68
C ASP A 429 3.03 0.43 13.73
N ALA A 430 2.34 1.58 13.77
CA ALA A 430 1.20 1.80 14.66
C ALA A 430 -0.01 0.91 14.34
N GLU A 431 -0.22 0.52 13.08
CA GLU A 431 -1.34 -0.36 12.69
C GLU A 431 -1.12 -1.78 13.21
N LEU A 432 0.09 -2.32 13.06
CA LEU A 432 0.45 -3.63 13.63
C LEU A 432 0.30 -3.64 15.16
N LEU A 433 0.67 -2.54 15.84
CA LEU A 433 0.47 -2.40 17.28
C LEU A 433 -1.00 -2.28 17.69
N ASN A 434 -1.85 -1.68 16.84
CA ASN A 434 -3.29 -1.67 17.07
C ASN A 434 -3.89 -3.08 16.91
N ASP A 435 -3.52 -3.81 15.86
CA ASP A 435 -3.91 -5.22 15.66
C ASP A 435 -3.47 -6.11 16.84
N ALA A 436 -2.25 -5.88 17.34
CA ALA A 436 -1.74 -6.55 18.52
C ALA A 436 -2.63 -6.27 19.74
N ARG A 437 -2.97 -5.00 19.99
CA ARG A 437 -3.82 -4.58 21.11
C ARG A 437 -5.22 -5.18 21.04
N ASP A 438 -5.82 -5.22 19.86
CA ASP A 438 -7.16 -5.80 19.67
C ASP A 438 -7.16 -7.32 19.87
N SER A 439 -6.09 -7.99 19.43
CA SER A 439 -5.88 -9.42 19.68
C SER A 439 -5.68 -9.72 21.17
N ILE A 440 -5.06 -8.80 21.91
CA ILE A 440 -4.83 -8.88 23.36
C ILE A 440 -6.11 -8.70 24.16
N GLY A 441 -7.02 -7.80 23.76
CA GLY A 441 -8.30 -7.61 24.45
C GLY A 441 -9.11 -8.92 24.57
N LYS A 442 -8.90 -9.87 23.65
CA LYS A 442 -9.48 -11.23 23.72
C LYS A 442 -8.79 -12.14 24.76
N LEU A 443 -7.48 -11.96 24.98
CA LEU A 443 -6.66 -12.71 25.96
C LEU A 443 -6.78 -12.17 27.39
N GLU A 444 -6.83 -10.85 27.58
CA GLU A 444 -7.00 -10.21 28.90
C GLU A 444 -8.33 -10.60 29.56
N ASN A 445 -9.38 -10.78 28.76
CA ASN A 445 -10.68 -11.28 29.23
C ASN A 445 -10.64 -12.76 29.64
N ALA A 446 -9.62 -13.52 29.21
CA ALA A 446 -9.50 -14.96 29.44
C ALA A 446 -8.50 -15.33 30.56
N GLN A 447 -7.49 -14.49 30.83
CA GLN A 447 -6.43 -14.77 31.80
C GLN A 447 -6.18 -13.59 32.75
N ALA A 448 -6.45 -13.79 34.05
CA ALA A 448 -6.23 -12.76 35.07
C ALA A 448 -4.73 -12.46 35.25
N GLY A 449 -4.32 -11.20 35.05
CA GLY A 449 -2.99 -10.73 35.42
C GLY A 449 -2.02 -10.44 34.27
N ILE A 450 -2.48 -10.38 33.02
CA ILE A 450 -1.67 -9.88 31.88
C ILE A 450 -1.93 -8.38 31.73
N ARG A 451 -0.87 -7.59 31.59
CA ARG A 451 -0.94 -6.18 31.19
C ARG A 451 -0.09 -5.99 29.95
N VAL A 452 -0.60 -5.25 28.97
CA VAL A 452 0.16 -4.94 27.77
C VAL A 452 0.11 -3.43 27.49
N GLU A 453 1.29 -2.88 27.24
CA GLU A 453 1.50 -1.54 26.72
C GLU A 453 2.16 -1.66 25.34
N THR A 454 1.89 -0.70 24.46
CA THR A 454 2.46 -0.66 23.11
C THR A 454 3.25 0.64 22.95
N LEU A 455 4.41 0.58 22.30
CA LEU A 455 5.21 1.75 21.98
C LEU A 455 5.52 1.76 20.49
N CYS A 456 4.98 2.75 19.78
CA CYS A 456 5.29 2.99 18.38
C CYS A 456 6.60 3.77 18.28
N THR A 457 7.70 3.10 17.95
CA THR A 457 9.02 3.73 17.76
C THR A 457 9.88 2.90 16.82
N SER A 458 10.77 3.57 16.08
CA SER A 458 11.81 2.89 15.31
C SER A 458 12.77 2.13 16.22
N LEU A 459 13.28 1.00 15.72
CA LEU A 459 14.33 0.19 16.33
C LEU A 459 15.71 0.42 15.73
N ASP A 460 15.87 1.40 14.81
CA ASP A 460 17.15 1.75 14.16
C ASP A 460 18.26 2.03 15.18
N SER A 461 17.86 2.54 16.34
CA SER A 461 18.72 2.76 17.48
C SER A 461 18.01 2.33 18.77
N LEU A 462 18.74 1.62 19.63
CA LEU A 462 18.25 1.23 20.96
C LEU A 462 18.35 2.33 22.01
N VAL A 463 18.90 3.51 21.67
CA VAL A 463 19.17 4.59 22.63
C VAL A 463 17.89 5.12 23.31
N HIS A 464 16.78 5.17 22.59
CA HIS A 464 15.49 5.69 23.08
C HIS A 464 14.48 4.60 23.40
N VAL A 465 14.84 3.33 23.23
CA VAL A 465 13.96 2.19 23.50
C VAL A 465 13.96 1.93 25.01
N PRO A 466 12.80 1.91 25.69
CA PRO A 466 12.72 1.80 27.15
C PRO A 466 12.96 0.37 27.63
N LEU A 467 14.20 -0.09 27.48
CA LEU A 467 14.63 -1.43 27.88
C LEU A 467 14.99 -1.52 29.36
N GLN A 468 15.01 -0.41 30.10
CA GLN A 468 15.64 -0.34 31.43
C GLN A 468 14.95 -1.14 32.53
N ASP A 469 13.65 -1.39 32.41
CA ASP A 469 12.84 -2.04 33.45
C ASP A 469 12.41 -3.46 33.04
N ALA A 470 12.98 -4.02 31.98
CA ALA A 470 12.66 -5.37 31.53
C ALA A 470 13.40 -6.42 32.36
N ASP A 471 12.75 -7.55 32.64
CA ASP A 471 13.40 -8.76 33.15
C ASP A 471 13.84 -9.67 31.99
N LEU A 472 13.04 -9.70 30.92
CA LEU A 472 13.28 -10.48 29.71
C LEU A 472 13.02 -9.61 28.47
N ILE A 473 14.00 -9.56 27.56
CA ILE A 473 13.84 -8.99 26.22
C ILE A 473 13.65 -10.13 25.24
N THR A 474 12.65 -10.01 24.36
CA THR A 474 12.37 -10.99 23.32
C THR A 474 12.18 -10.31 21.97
N ALA A 475 12.42 -11.07 20.91
CA ALA A 475 12.11 -10.71 19.54
C ALA A 475 11.93 -12.01 18.74
N SER A 476 11.21 -11.93 17.62
CA SER A 476 11.17 -13.05 16.69
C SER A 476 11.37 -12.62 15.25
N ALA A 477 12.27 -13.32 14.54
CA ALA A 477 12.65 -13.01 13.16
C ALA A 477 12.97 -11.52 12.92
N LEU A 478 13.76 -10.95 13.85
CA LEU A 478 14.25 -9.57 13.81
C LEU A 478 15.75 -9.50 13.49
N LEU A 479 16.53 -10.48 13.96
CA LEU A 479 17.98 -10.36 14.02
C LEU A 479 18.65 -10.27 12.64
N ASP A 480 18.10 -10.88 11.61
CA ASP A 480 18.66 -10.83 10.26
C ASP A 480 18.60 -9.42 9.63
N LEU A 481 17.83 -8.51 10.24
CA LEU A 481 17.68 -7.12 9.81
C LEU A 481 18.66 -6.17 10.52
N VAL A 482 19.28 -6.58 11.63
CA VAL A 482 20.08 -5.67 12.47
C VAL A 482 21.58 -5.75 12.14
N SER A 483 22.30 -4.67 12.45
CA SER A 483 23.77 -4.63 12.34
C SER A 483 24.48 -5.22 13.57
N GLN A 484 25.78 -5.46 13.43
CA GLN A 484 26.63 -5.84 14.56
C GLN A 484 26.60 -4.80 15.69
N TYR A 485 26.64 -3.50 15.35
CA TYR A 485 26.60 -2.43 16.34
C TYR A 485 25.30 -2.46 17.16
N TRP A 486 24.18 -2.77 16.51
CA TRP A 486 22.89 -2.93 17.18
C TRP A 486 22.92 -4.09 18.19
N ILE A 487 23.46 -5.26 17.79
CA ILE A 487 23.62 -6.43 18.66
C ILE A 487 24.50 -6.08 19.87
N GLU A 488 25.67 -5.47 19.64
CA GLU A 488 26.58 -5.07 20.72
C GLU A 488 25.92 -4.09 21.70
N THR A 489 25.11 -3.15 21.17
CA THR A 489 24.35 -2.20 21.99
C THR A 489 23.30 -2.91 22.84
N LEU A 490 22.55 -3.85 22.26
CA LEU A 490 21.57 -4.67 22.98
C LEU A 490 22.24 -5.46 24.11
N VAL A 491 23.31 -6.19 23.79
CA VAL A 491 24.03 -7.02 24.77
C VAL A 491 24.60 -6.17 25.90
N THR A 492 25.20 -5.01 25.59
CA THR A 492 25.70 -4.07 26.59
C THR A 492 24.58 -3.59 27.52
N HIS A 493 23.42 -3.26 26.96
CA HIS A 493 22.26 -2.85 27.75
C HIS A 493 21.78 -3.97 28.68
N CYS A 494 21.59 -5.18 28.14
CA CYS A 494 21.16 -6.35 28.93
C CYS A 494 22.14 -6.67 30.06
N GLN A 495 23.45 -6.66 29.76
CA GLN A 495 24.49 -6.95 30.74
C GLN A 495 24.49 -5.93 31.88
N SER A 496 24.29 -4.64 31.58
CA SER A 496 24.27 -3.58 32.61
C SER A 496 23.17 -3.75 33.67
N ARG A 497 22.15 -4.57 33.38
CA ARG A 497 20.94 -4.73 34.19
C ARG A 497 20.59 -6.20 34.52
N ASP A 498 21.48 -7.13 34.20
CA ASP A 498 21.29 -8.57 34.39
C ASP A 498 19.95 -9.10 33.81
N GLN A 499 19.60 -8.63 32.60
CA GLN A 499 18.37 -9.00 31.88
C GLN A 499 18.58 -10.26 31.06
N ALA A 500 17.55 -11.12 30.93
CA ALA A 500 17.59 -12.26 30.02
C ALA A 500 17.21 -11.86 28.59
N LEU A 501 17.64 -12.65 27.60
CA LEU A 501 17.21 -12.54 26.21
C LEU A 501 16.58 -13.85 25.74
N LEU A 502 15.44 -13.78 25.05
CA LEU A 502 14.83 -14.90 24.34
C LEU A 502 14.57 -14.51 22.89
N MET A 503 15.42 -14.95 21.97
CA MET A 503 15.31 -14.66 20.54
C MET A 503 14.80 -15.90 19.81
N ALA A 504 13.73 -15.75 19.03
CA ALA A 504 13.12 -16.86 18.31
C ALA A 504 13.22 -16.67 16.80
N LEU A 505 13.35 -17.76 16.06
CA LEU A 505 13.37 -17.78 14.60
C LEU A 505 14.46 -16.88 13.99
N SER A 506 15.66 -16.90 14.56
CA SER A 506 16.80 -16.20 13.96
C SER A 506 17.21 -16.96 12.71
N VAL A 507 17.15 -16.32 11.54
CA VAL A 507 17.53 -16.95 10.26
C VAL A 507 19.02 -17.30 10.29
N THR A 508 19.38 -18.51 9.87
CA THR A 508 20.78 -18.98 9.81
C THR A 508 21.42 -18.82 8.43
N GLY A 509 20.67 -18.29 7.46
CA GLY A 509 21.12 -18.02 6.10
C GLY A 509 20.98 -19.21 5.14
N GLU A 510 20.45 -20.33 5.60
CA GLU A 510 20.24 -21.52 4.78
C GLU A 510 18.75 -21.72 4.49
N TRP A 511 18.42 -22.11 3.26
CA TRP A 511 17.10 -22.59 2.88
C TRP A 511 17.22 -23.55 1.70
N GLY A 512 16.18 -24.35 1.48
CA GLY A 512 16.12 -25.25 0.33
C GLY A 512 14.76 -25.89 0.16
N PHE A 513 14.66 -26.80 -0.80
CA PHE A 513 13.45 -27.57 -1.07
C PHE A 513 13.57 -28.98 -0.52
N THR A 514 12.44 -29.62 -0.24
CA THR A 514 12.37 -31.02 0.17
C THR A 514 11.43 -31.82 -0.73
N ASP A 515 11.57 -33.15 -0.76
CA ASP A 515 10.56 -34.04 -1.31
C ASP A 515 9.36 -34.22 -0.36
N ALA A 516 8.43 -35.10 -0.73
CA ALA A 516 7.22 -35.41 0.06
C ALA A 516 7.54 -36.11 1.39
N GLU A 517 8.69 -36.76 1.50
CA GLU A 517 9.22 -37.36 2.73
C GLU A 517 10.05 -36.38 3.57
N ASN A 518 10.06 -35.09 3.20
CA ASN A 518 10.86 -34.02 3.82
C ASN A 518 12.39 -34.23 3.70
N THR A 519 12.84 -34.95 2.68
CA THR A 519 14.27 -35.12 2.37
C THR A 519 14.75 -33.92 1.55
N PRO A 520 15.86 -33.25 1.92
CA PRO A 520 16.41 -32.14 1.14
C PRO A 520 16.70 -32.52 -0.32
N LEU A 521 16.29 -31.65 -1.23
CA LEU A 521 16.57 -31.72 -2.66
C LEU A 521 17.81 -30.89 -3.00
N SER A 522 18.54 -31.32 -4.02
CA SER A 522 19.72 -30.64 -4.53
C SER A 522 19.49 -30.28 -6.00
N ASP A 523 19.57 -28.98 -6.32
CA ASP A 523 19.38 -28.42 -7.65
C ASP A 523 20.36 -27.25 -7.82
N ASP A 524 21.10 -27.21 -8.93
CA ASP A 524 22.15 -26.22 -9.15
C ASP A 524 21.60 -24.78 -9.23
N ASP A 525 20.37 -24.58 -9.71
CA ASP A 525 19.76 -23.25 -9.75
C ASP A 525 19.37 -22.78 -8.36
N ASP A 526 18.91 -23.68 -7.47
CA ASP A 526 18.60 -23.33 -6.09
C ASP A 526 19.85 -22.87 -5.34
N HIS A 527 20.97 -23.59 -5.48
CA HIS A 527 22.25 -23.19 -4.87
C HIS A 527 22.74 -21.85 -5.41
N TRP A 528 22.61 -21.65 -6.72
CA TRP A 528 22.98 -20.40 -7.36
C TRP A 528 22.13 -19.23 -6.86
N LEU A 529 20.81 -19.43 -6.71
CA LEU A 529 19.91 -18.40 -6.24
C LEU A 529 20.07 -18.12 -4.74
N LEU A 530 20.33 -19.15 -3.92
CA LEU A 530 20.72 -18.99 -2.52
C LEU A 530 21.97 -18.12 -2.38
N ALA A 531 22.99 -18.33 -3.21
CA ALA A 531 24.20 -17.49 -3.19
C ALA A 531 23.92 -16.02 -3.52
N LEU A 532 23.03 -15.74 -4.48
CA LEU A 532 22.59 -14.38 -4.80
C LEU A 532 21.79 -13.77 -3.64
N PHE A 533 20.88 -14.53 -3.05
CA PHE A 533 20.08 -14.10 -1.91
C PHE A 533 20.96 -13.79 -0.69
N MET A 534 21.94 -14.64 -0.38
CA MET A 534 22.89 -14.39 0.69
C MET A 534 23.71 -13.11 0.44
N ALA A 535 24.15 -12.88 -0.80
CA ALA A 535 24.86 -11.65 -1.15
C ALA A 535 23.99 -10.39 -1.05
N HIS A 536 22.68 -10.50 -1.31
CA HIS A 536 21.71 -9.42 -1.11
C HIS A 536 21.56 -9.04 0.37
N GLN A 537 21.60 -10.02 1.28
CA GLN A 537 21.40 -9.79 2.72
C GLN A 537 22.44 -8.88 3.38
N HIS A 538 23.63 -8.71 2.78
CA HIS A 538 24.70 -7.86 3.31
C HIS A 538 24.60 -6.38 2.91
N ARG A 539 23.50 -5.93 2.32
CA ARG A 539 23.25 -4.49 2.07
C ARG A 539 22.71 -3.81 3.33
N ASP A 540 22.96 -2.50 3.45
CA ASP A 540 22.36 -1.68 4.51
C ASP A 540 20.83 -1.66 4.36
N LYS A 541 20.14 -2.15 5.39
CA LYS A 541 18.68 -2.21 5.45
C LYS A 541 18.09 -1.13 6.36
N GLY A 542 18.85 -0.14 6.84
CA GLY A 542 18.36 0.94 7.71
C GLY A 542 18.76 0.80 9.19
N LEU A 543 19.36 -0.35 9.57
CA LEU A 543 19.95 -0.61 10.88
C LEU A 543 21.50 -0.61 10.83
N GLY A 544 22.09 -0.18 9.71
CA GLY A 544 23.48 -0.41 9.29
C GLY A 544 23.60 -1.63 8.36
N ASP A 545 24.83 -2.00 7.99
CA ASP A 545 25.09 -3.22 7.19
C ASP A 545 24.47 -4.44 7.88
N ALA A 546 23.37 -4.96 7.32
CA ALA A 546 22.61 -6.03 7.94
C ALA A 546 23.46 -7.32 7.95
N LEU A 547 23.46 -8.01 9.09
CA LEU A 547 24.25 -9.24 9.24
C LEU A 547 23.59 -10.44 8.53
N GLY A 548 22.29 -10.37 8.23
CA GLY A 548 21.54 -11.46 7.64
C GLY A 548 21.68 -12.74 8.46
N GLY A 549 21.94 -13.86 7.80
CA GLY A 549 22.17 -15.16 8.44
C GLY A 549 23.31 -15.22 9.47
N GLN A 550 24.22 -14.23 9.51
CA GLN A 550 25.32 -14.18 10.48
C GLN A 550 24.92 -13.55 11.82
N ALA A 551 23.73 -12.94 11.90
CA ALA A 551 23.29 -12.21 13.08
C ALA A 551 23.19 -13.09 14.32
N HIS A 552 22.70 -14.33 14.16
CA HIS A 552 22.53 -15.27 15.27
C HIS A 552 23.87 -15.62 15.93
N GLU A 553 24.87 -16.02 15.14
CA GLU A 553 26.20 -16.36 15.65
C GLU A 553 26.90 -15.13 16.25
N THR A 554 26.71 -13.96 15.65
CA THR A 554 27.23 -12.69 16.19
C THR A 554 26.64 -12.39 17.57
N LEU A 555 25.32 -12.58 17.76
CA LEU A 555 24.67 -12.41 19.06
C LEU A 555 25.17 -13.41 20.10
N VAL A 556 25.31 -14.69 19.74
CA VAL A 556 25.87 -15.73 20.62
C VAL A 556 27.24 -15.33 21.12
N ASN A 557 28.15 -14.96 20.20
CA ASN A 557 29.51 -14.57 20.54
C ASN A 557 29.55 -13.35 21.46
N ALA A 558 28.72 -12.33 21.20
CA ALA A 558 28.63 -11.14 22.03
C ALA A 558 28.12 -11.46 23.45
N LEU A 559 27.10 -12.33 23.57
CA LEU A 559 26.54 -12.75 24.86
C LEU A 559 27.53 -13.59 25.69
N GLU A 560 28.23 -14.53 25.06
CA GLU A 560 29.25 -15.35 25.74
C GLU A 560 30.40 -14.47 26.25
N GLN A 561 30.86 -13.49 25.46
CA GLN A 561 31.83 -12.49 25.90
C GLN A 561 31.32 -11.62 27.06
N ALA A 562 30.01 -11.41 27.13
CA ALA A 562 29.33 -10.72 28.23
C ALA A 562 29.08 -11.61 29.46
N ASN A 563 29.57 -12.87 29.48
CA ASN A 563 29.37 -13.89 30.52
C ASN A 563 27.90 -14.31 30.71
N TYR A 564 27.16 -14.43 29.62
CA TYR A 564 25.84 -15.06 29.64
C TYR A 564 25.95 -16.58 29.46
N HIS A 565 25.06 -17.32 30.12
CA HIS A 565 24.78 -18.70 29.78
C HIS A 565 23.81 -18.72 28.59
N VAL A 566 24.30 -19.19 27.44
CA VAL A 566 23.56 -19.23 26.18
C VAL A 566 23.13 -20.66 25.86
N GLU A 567 21.84 -20.86 25.62
CA GLU A 567 21.26 -22.12 25.15
C GLU A 567 20.61 -21.92 23.79
N GLN A 568 20.92 -22.81 22.84
CA GLN A 568 20.48 -22.71 21.45
C GLN A 568 19.71 -23.97 21.04
N VAL A 569 18.67 -23.79 20.22
CA VAL A 569 17.90 -24.90 19.64
C VAL A 569 17.69 -24.60 18.16
N ALA A 570 18.14 -25.51 17.28
CA ALA A 570 17.81 -25.44 15.86
C ALA A 570 16.31 -25.67 15.67
N THR A 571 15.63 -24.72 15.02
CA THR A 571 14.17 -24.65 14.87
C THR A 571 13.78 -24.38 13.41
N PRO A 572 14.36 -25.11 12.43
CA PRO A 572 14.10 -24.82 11.03
C PRO A 572 12.61 -24.96 10.72
N TRP A 573 12.10 -24.05 9.90
CA TRP A 573 10.78 -24.28 9.32
C TRP A 573 10.85 -25.46 8.38
N LEU A 574 9.87 -26.35 8.47
CA LEU A 574 9.71 -27.46 7.55
C LEU A 574 8.32 -27.43 6.93
N LEU A 575 8.19 -26.65 5.87
CA LEU A 575 6.96 -26.46 5.12
C LEU A 575 6.73 -27.66 4.21
N SER A 576 6.10 -28.71 4.75
CA SER A 576 5.83 -29.95 4.02
C SER A 576 4.92 -29.75 2.82
N SER A 577 5.26 -30.38 1.69
CA SER A 577 4.44 -30.43 0.47
C SER A 577 3.09 -31.11 0.67
N ALA A 578 2.97 -31.97 1.68
CA ALA A 578 1.74 -32.67 2.03
C ALA A 578 0.72 -31.75 2.74
N ASN A 579 1.16 -30.65 3.35
CA ASN A 579 0.28 -29.70 4.03
C ASN A 579 -0.08 -28.54 3.09
N ARG A 580 -1.30 -28.58 2.54
CA ARG A 580 -1.79 -27.53 1.64
C ARG A 580 -1.87 -26.14 2.29
N LEU A 581 -1.96 -26.06 3.62
CA LEU A 581 -1.95 -24.77 4.33
C LEU A 581 -0.60 -24.05 4.23
N HIS A 582 0.49 -24.77 3.96
CA HIS A 582 1.81 -24.16 3.77
C HIS A 582 2.00 -23.53 2.39
N GLN A 583 1.18 -23.89 1.39
CA GLN A 583 1.39 -23.47 -0.01
C GLN A 583 1.43 -21.94 -0.21
N PRO A 584 0.55 -21.13 0.42
CA PRO A 584 0.63 -19.68 0.30
C PRO A 584 1.94 -19.10 0.86
N LEU A 585 2.38 -19.58 2.04
CA LEU A 585 3.64 -19.16 2.64
C LEU A 585 4.85 -19.57 1.80
N MET A 586 4.83 -20.80 1.26
CA MET A 586 5.88 -21.29 0.36
C MET A 586 5.97 -20.45 -0.92
N THR A 587 4.82 -20.08 -1.50
CA THR A 587 4.76 -19.23 -2.68
C THR A 587 5.32 -17.84 -2.39
N ALA A 588 4.96 -17.26 -1.23
CA ALA A 588 5.49 -15.98 -0.79
C ALA A 588 7.02 -16.01 -0.61
N LEU A 589 7.57 -17.07 0.00
CA LEU A 589 9.02 -17.28 0.15
C LEU A 589 9.74 -17.34 -1.21
N ILE A 590 9.24 -18.18 -2.14
CA ILE A 590 9.83 -18.31 -3.49
C ILE A 590 9.86 -16.97 -4.21
N ASN A 591 8.77 -16.21 -4.14
CA ASN A 591 8.68 -14.89 -4.77
C ASN A 591 9.67 -13.90 -4.15
N GLY A 592 9.76 -13.86 -2.82
CA GLY A 592 10.70 -12.97 -2.11
C GLY A 592 12.16 -13.30 -2.41
N TRP A 593 12.52 -14.59 -2.49
CA TRP A 593 13.87 -15.00 -2.88
C TRP A 593 14.22 -14.61 -4.32
N ALA A 594 13.27 -14.77 -5.25
CA ALA A 594 13.45 -14.35 -6.63
C ALA A 594 13.60 -12.83 -6.77
N GLU A 595 12.84 -12.05 -6.01
CA GLU A 595 12.92 -10.59 -6.01
C GLU A 595 14.29 -10.12 -5.52
N ALA A 596 14.72 -10.58 -4.34
CA ALA A 596 16.03 -10.26 -3.77
C ALA A 596 17.19 -10.70 -4.69
N ALA A 597 17.09 -11.89 -5.30
CA ALA A 597 18.08 -12.34 -6.28
C ALA A 597 18.11 -11.46 -7.54
N THR A 598 16.95 -10.96 -8.00
CA THR A 598 16.85 -10.08 -9.17
C THR A 598 17.46 -8.72 -8.89
N GLU A 599 17.27 -8.17 -7.68
CA GLU A 599 17.92 -6.93 -7.25
C GLU A 599 19.44 -7.07 -7.12
N GLN A 600 19.91 -8.27 -6.78
CA GLN A 600 21.33 -8.57 -6.66
C GLN A 600 22.01 -8.81 -8.02
N ALA A 601 21.32 -9.45 -8.96
CA ALA A 601 21.82 -9.73 -10.30
C ALA A 601 20.76 -9.40 -11.37
N PRO A 602 20.51 -8.10 -11.68
CA PRO A 602 19.48 -7.69 -12.64
C PRO A 602 19.69 -8.28 -14.04
N GLU A 603 20.94 -8.52 -14.43
CA GLU A 603 21.30 -9.15 -15.70
C GLU A 603 20.84 -10.60 -15.81
N ALA A 604 20.56 -11.26 -14.69
CA ALA A 604 20.08 -12.64 -14.61
C ALA A 604 18.55 -12.75 -14.44
N ALA A 605 17.82 -11.63 -14.52
CA ALA A 605 16.37 -11.55 -14.27
C ALA A 605 15.54 -12.60 -15.03
N THR A 606 15.90 -12.92 -16.28
CA THR A 606 15.21 -13.95 -17.06
C THR A 606 15.36 -15.35 -16.44
N ARG A 607 16.58 -15.75 -16.07
CA ARG A 607 16.85 -17.05 -15.44
C ARG A 607 16.19 -17.14 -14.06
N ILE A 608 16.18 -16.04 -13.31
CA ILE A 608 15.52 -15.97 -11.99
C ILE A 608 14.00 -16.09 -12.16
N GLY A 609 13.43 -15.45 -13.18
CA GLY A 609 12.02 -15.59 -13.53
C GLY A 609 11.62 -17.02 -13.88
N GLU A 610 12.43 -17.71 -14.68
CA GLU A 610 12.22 -19.13 -15.03
C GLU A 610 12.31 -20.04 -13.80
N TRP A 611 13.30 -19.80 -12.92
CA TRP A 611 13.42 -20.51 -11.65
C TRP A 611 12.19 -20.31 -10.77
N ARG A 612 11.71 -19.06 -10.65
CA ARG A 612 10.53 -18.69 -9.85
C ARG A 612 9.31 -19.43 -10.35
N GLU A 613 9.01 -19.36 -11.65
CA GLU A 613 7.86 -20.05 -12.25
C GLU A 613 7.91 -21.56 -12.00
N ARG A 614 9.09 -22.17 -12.21
CA ARG A 614 9.31 -23.60 -11.98
C ARG A 614 9.06 -23.99 -10.52
N ARG A 615 9.66 -23.28 -9.55
CA ARG A 615 9.53 -23.61 -8.12
C ARG A 615 8.15 -23.31 -7.58
N THR A 616 7.51 -22.21 -8.00
CA THR A 616 6.12 -21.92 -7.64
C THR A 616 5.18 -23.01 -8.16
N HIS A 617 5.39 -23.50 -9.38
CA HIS A 617 4.60 -24.61 -9.93
C HIS A 617 4.78 -25.90 -9.11
N SER A 618 6.01 -26.30 -8.81
CA SER A 618 6.28 -27.52 -8.00
C SER A 618 5.75 -27.41 -6.57
N ALA A 619 5.77 -26.23 -5.95
CA ALA A 619 5.17 -26.02 -4.63
C ALA A 619 3.63 -26.12 -4.70
N ALA A 620 3.01 -25.52 -5.72
CA ALA A 620 1.57 -25.55 -5.92
C ALA A 620 1.04 -26.97 -6.24
N SER A 621 1.81 -27.76 -7.00
CA SER A 621 1.49 -29.16 -7.31
C SER A 621 1.73 -30.13 -6.15
N GLY A 622 2.37 -29.68 -5.06
CA GLY A 622 2.72 -30.51 -3.91
C GLY A 622 3.89 -31.47 -4.19
N GLU A 623 4.69 -31.19 -5.21
CA GLU A 623 5.90 -31.97 -5.53
C GLU A 623 7.05 -31.68 -4.56
N VAL A 624 7.16 -30.43 -4.10
CA VAL A 624 8.24 -30.00 -3.22
C VAL A 624 7.73 -29.29 -1.98
N GLY A 625 8.40 -29.52 -0.86
CA GLY A 625 8.31 -28.74 0.36
C GLY A 625 9.43 -27.68 0.41
N ILE A 626 9.43 -26.84 1.43
CA ILE A 626 10.49 -25.87 1.70
C ILE A 626 11.01 -26.06 3.12
N TRP A 627 12.32 -25.93 3.31
CA TRP A 627 12.91 -25.73 4.62
C TRP A 627 13.67 -24.40 4.70
N VAL A 628 13.59 -23.75 5.85
CA VAL A 628 14.31 -22.51 6.14
C VAL A 628 15.02 -22.67 7.47
N GLY A 629 16.34 -22.48 7.47
CA GLY A 629 17.18 -22.58 8.65
C GLY A 629 16.89 -21.46 9.65
N HIS A 630 16.47 -21.86 10.85
CA HIS A 630 16.26 -20.96 11.97
C HIS A 630 16.88 -21.55 13.24
N CYS A 631 17.23 -20.68 14.18
CA CYS A 631 17.69 -21.04 15.50
C CYS A 631 17.03 -20.14 16.56
N ASP A 632 16.58 -20.76 17.64
CA ASP A 632 16.09 -20.06 18.83
C ASP A 632 17.18 -20.04 19.90
N LEU A 633 17.22 -18.97 20.71
CA LEU A 633 18.22 -18.75 21.73
C LEU A 633 17.60 -18.20 23.01
N LEU A 634 17.98 -18.79 24.15
CA LEU A 634 17.81 -18.20 25.48
C LEU A 634 19.17 -17.85 26.04
N ALA A 635 19.34 -16.62 26.49
CA ALA A 635 20.52 -16.19 27.20
C ALA A 635 20.14 -15.65 28.57
N THR A 636 20.78 -16.19 29.61
CA THR A 636 20.58 -15.76 30.99
C THR A 636 21.91 -15.33 31.60
N PRO A 637 21.96 -14.22 32.35
CA PRO A 637 23.17 -13.81 33.05
C PRO A 637 23.49 -14.78 34.19
N GLU A 638 24.78 -14.98 34.47
CA GLU A 638 25.22 -15.76 35.63
C GLU A 638 24.67 -15.19 36.95
N LYS A 639 24.42 -16.06 37.92
CA LYS A 639 24.06 -15.63 39.28
C LYS A 639 25.24 -14.87 39.87
N ARG A 640 25.10 -13.56 40.12
CA ARG A 640 26.08 -12.80 40.90
C ARG A 640 26.23 -13.47 42.28
N ALA A 641 27.46 -13.86 42.61
CA ALA A 641 27.83 -14.55 43.84
C ALA A 641 27.61 -13.69 45.10
#